data_AF-A0A936MZ34-F1
#
_entry.id   AF-A0A936MZ34-F1
#
_cell.length_a   1.000
_cell.length_b   1.000
_cell.length_c   1.000
_cell.angle_alpha   90.00
_cell.angle_beta   90.00
_cell.angle_gamma   90.00
#
_symmetry.space_group_name_H-M   'P 1'
#
loop_
_entity.id
_entity.type
_entity.pdbx_description
1 polymer ?
#
loop_
_entity_poly.entity_id
_entity_poly.type
_entity_poly.pdbx_seq_one_letter_code
_entity_poly.pdbx_strand_id
1 'polypeptide(L)'
;MNGNRGRRLAILAGLAGVVLLLAGWSAALEPRGHHNRLEDLLFRSADTDLVVLYSTYFATAGRCAGCHGHDVNGVASVDGSGRDVNAADDWRSTMMANSARDPFFRAKLEHEVLVNPGHQGAIEGKCLGCHAPLGFHEQRMLGGAPFTAAMLDTSTIGLDGVSCAACHQQDPDSAGRSFSGDLRFSIDTVYGPYQEDEINPAIMEFFVGFRPTFGEHIVDGRTCAGCHTLITETADLQGNLTGDRFVEQATWHEWLNSSYNGTSANCRSCHMPRIQDSIILASDYSFLPGHTPFGLHHLAGGNVYMLELMKQHRQQLGIPATDVQFDSTIARTLHNLRHRSVDLDVQLVDRSADTAWIDVTLQNLTGHKFPSGYPSRRAFVEVDVLNTDGDTLFHSGRIDAAWEVEGHDPAMEPHHDVIRGPDQAQIYELVMGDVNDDVTTVLERAKSPLKDNRLVPVGFSTTHSAYDTTRIAGVPAADIDFNHDALGLEGSGSDRVHYHVPLGGYEGPLQVQVRVWYQPVPPRWNAEMFAFNGPRIDSFRTMVDGMDGSPTLVTADSLFVGALGLGEGGATTVLVHPNPAPDGRVTVTGPAEVLEVFDAQGRRAVVQVVRQGDRSVLQLPSVPGTYLVVLRHRGVDRVERVVRP
;
A
#
# COMPACT_ATOMS: atom_id res chain seq x y z
N MET A 1 74.17 59.40 -26.64
CA MET A 1 73.23 58.24 -26.80
C MET A 1 72.61 57.75 -25.48
N ASN A 2 72.54 58.56 -24.41
CA ASN A 2 72.06 58.10 -23.08
C ASN A 2 70.56 58.33 -22.78
N GLY A 3 69.81 59.03 -23.62
CA GLY A 3 68.39 59.31 -23.37
C GLY A 3 67.43 58.13 -23.60
N ASN A 4 67.84 57.13 -24.40
CA ASN A 4 66.93 56.06 -24.84
C ASN A 4 66.90 54.84 -23.89
N ARG A 5 67.90 54.69 -23.00
CA ARG A 5 67.93 53.62 -21.99
C ARG A 5 67.00 53.92 -20.82
N GLY A 6 67.00 55.15 -20.30
CA GLY A 6 66.14 55.54 -19.17
C GLY A 6 64.64 55.42 -19.50
N ARG A 7 64.25 55.78 -20.73
CA ARG A 7 62.85 55.69 -21.17
C ARG A 7 62.38 54.24 -21.33
N ARG A 8 63.25 53.33 -21.79
CA ARG A 8 62.93 51.89 -21.88
C ARG A 8 62.84 51.23 -20.49
N LEU A 9 63.70 51.62 -19.55
CA LEU A 9 63.62 51.14 -18.16
C LEU A 9 62.35 51.63 -17.45
N ALA A 10 61.94 52.88 -17.68
CA ALA A 10 60.70 53.41 -17.12
C ALA A 10 59.45 52.71 -17.68
N ILE A 11 59.44 52.39 -18.98
CA ILE A 11 58.33 51.64 -19.61
C ILE A 11 58.29 50.20 -19.10
N LEU A 12 59.44 49.52 -18.96
CA LEU A 12 59.52 48.17 -18.41
C LEU A 12 59.09 48.12 -16.93
N ALA A 13 59.50 49.11 -16.14
CA ALA A 13 59.07 49.23 -14.74
C ALA A 13 57.57 49.52 -14.63
N GLY A 14 57.02 50.36 -15.53
CA GLY A 14 55.59 50.62 -15.61
C GLY A 14 54.78 49.37 -16.00
N LEU A 15 55.24 48.61 -17.00
CA LEU A 15 54.61 47.35 -17.40
C LEU A 15 54.69 46.29 -16.30
N ALA A 16 55.84 46.16 -15.63
CA ALA A 16 55.98 45.26 -14.48
C ALA A 16 55.07 45.67 -13.32
N GLY A 17 54.92 46.98 -13.07
CA GLY A 17 53.98 47.51 -12.07
C GLY A 17 52.52 47.21 -12.41
N VAL A 18 52.13 47.34 -13.69
CA VAL A 18 50.77 47.00 -14.16
C VAL A 18 50.53 45.49 -14.07
N VAL A 19 51.51 44.65 -14.41
CA VAL A 19 51.39 43.19 -14.26
C VAL A 19 51.28 42.79 -12.79
N LEU A 20 52.06 43.40 -11.90
CA LEU A 20 51.97 43.17 -10.45
C LEU A 20 50.64 43.67 -9.86
N LEU A 21 50.13 44.81 -10.35
CA LEU A 21 48.81 45.32 -9.95
C LEU A 21 47.68 44.41 -10.45
N LEU A 22 47.74 43.94 -11.70
CA LEU A 22 46.74 43.01 -12.24
C LEU A 22 46.83 41.63 -11.60
N ALA A 23 48.03 41.13 -11.29
CA ALA A 23 48.22 39.88 -10.54
C ALA A 23 47.74 40.02 -9.09
N GLY A 24 48.02 41.15 -8.43
CA GLY A 24 47.50 41.46 -7.10
C GLY A 24 45.99 41.65 -7.07
N TRP A 25 45.40 42.24 -8.12
CA TRP A 25 43.95 42.42 -8.26
C TRP A 25 43.25 41.08 -8.57
N SER A 26 43.87 40.22 -9.37
CA SER A 26 43.40 38.85 -9.64
C SER A 26 43.44 38.00 -8.37
N ALA A 27 44.52 38.08 -7.58
CA ALA A 27 44.63 37.41 -6.28
C ALA A 27 43.72 38.00 -5.18
N ALA A 28 43.30 39.25 -5.33
CA ALA A 28 42.32 39.89 -4.45
C ALA A 28 40.86 39.62 -4.87
N LEU A 29 40.64 39.20 -6.13
CA LEU A 29 39.35 38.80 -6.70
C LEU A 29 39.17 37.28 -6.75
N GLU A 30 40.21 36.48 -6.47
CA GLU A 30 40.01 35.07 -6.13
C GLU A 30 39.08 35.01 -4.92
N PRO A 31 37.91 34.36 -5.02
CA PRO A 31 37.04 34.20 -3.88
C PRO A 31 37.84 33.40 -2.84
N ARG A 32 38.33 34.08 -1.81
CA ARG A 32 38.78 33.44 -0.59
C ARG A 32 37.53 32.89 0.05
N GLY A 33 37.18 31.66 -0.34
CA GLY A 33 36.17 30.88 0.33
C GLY A 33 36.47 30.93 1.82
N HIS A 34 35.49 31.35 2.62
CA HIS A 34 35.59 31.43 4.07
C HIS A 34 35.63 30.03 4.73
N HIS A 35 35.99 29.00 3.97
CA HIS A 35 35.96 27.61 4.35
C HIS A 35 37.29 26.94 3.99
N ASN A 36 37.91 26.29 4.97
CA ASN A 36 39.03 25.39 4.70
C ASN A 36 38.52 24.11 4.01
N ARG A 37 39.42 23.30 3.41
CA ARG A 37 39.03 22.08 2.67
C ARG A 37 38.19 21.11 3.50
N LEU A 38 38.36 21.07 4.83
CA LEU A 38 37.56 20.26 5.73
C LEU A 38 36.16 20.87 5.93
N GLU A 39 36.04 22.19 6.04
CA GLU A 39 34.76 22.91 6.12
C GLU A 39 33.96 22.80 4.82
N ASP A 40 34.61 22.89 3.65
CA ASP A 40 33.96 22.65 2.35
C ASP A 40 33.49 21.19 2.22
N LEU A 41 34.30 20.22 2.68
CA LEU A 41 33.92 18.81 2.70
C LEU A 41 32.78 18.54 3.70
N LEU A 42 32.79 19.20 4.87
CA LEU A 42 31.72 19.10 5.87
C LEU A 42 30.42 19.72 5.35
N PHE A 43 30.50 20.87 4.70
CA PHE A 43 29.37 21.57 4.09
C PHE A 43 28.78 20.79 2.90
N ARG A 44 29.61 20.11 2.10
CA ARG A 44 29.16 19.22 1.02
C ARG A 44 28.65 17.87 1.50
N SER A 45 29.15 17.38 2.63
CA SER A 45 28.72 16.12 3.25
C SER A 45 27.44 16.25 4.09
N ALA A 46 26.84 17.44 4.16
CA ALA A 46 25.62 17.67 4.90
C ALA A 46 24.46 17.83 3.93
N ASP A 47 23.57 16.84 3.91
CA ASP A 47 22.18 17.13 3.61
C ASP A 47 21.70 18.18 4.63
N THR A 48 21.24 19.33 4.17
CA THR A 48 20.93 20.46 5.06
C THR A 48 19.72 20.20 5.96
N ASP A 49 18.94 19.17 5.66
CA ASP A 49 17.65 18.93 6.29
C ASP A 49 17.67 17.71 7.23
N LEU A 50 18.66 16.82 7.13
CA LEU A 50 18.88 15.72 8.06
C LEU A 50 19.93 16.07 9.12
N VAL A 51 19.61 15.79 10.38
CA VAL A 51 20.54 16.06 11.49
C VAL A 51 21.77 15.17 11.39
N VAL A 52 22.95 15.75 11.54
CA VAL A 52 24.24 15.04 11.61
C VAL A 52 24.71 15.00 13.07
N LEU A 53 24.70 13.82 13.67
CA LEU A 53 25.14 13.60 15.04
C LEU A 53 25.81 12.23 15.17
N TYR A 54 26.94 12.19 15.88
CA TYR A 54 27.53 10.98 16.43
C TYR A 54 27.14 10.86 17.89
N SER A 55 26.65 9.68 18.25
CA SER A 55 26.55 9.26 19.63
C SER A 55 27.80 8.42 19.99
N THR A 56 27.73 7.58 21.04
CA THR A 56 28.89 6.75 21.42
C THR A 56 29.11 5.62 20.41
N TYR A 57 28.02 4.98 19.95
CA TYR A 57 28.09 3.81 19.08
C TYR A 57 27.44 4.02 17.70
N PHE A 58 26.58 5.02 17.56
CA PHE A 58 25.79 5.23 16.35
C PHE A 58 26.02 6.60 15.73
N ALA A 59 25.57 6.73 14.50
CA ALA A 59 25.42 8.01 13.82
C ALA A 59 24.00 8.13 13.28
N THR A 60 23.48 9.35 13.22
CA THR A 60 22.20 9.63 12.55
C THR A 60 22.32 9.46 11.02
N ALA A 61 21.19 9.28 10.35
CA ALA A 61 21.09 9.10 8.91
C ALA A 61 21.67 10.28 8.13
N GLY A 62 21.61 11.50 8.67
CA GLY A 62 22.25 12.68 8.07
C GLY A 62 23.75 12.49 7.83
N ARG A 63 24.43 11.68 8.65
CA ARG A 63 25.85 11.36 8.42
C ARG A 63 26.05 10.46 7.20
N CYS A 64 25.13 9.55 6.94
CA CYS A 64 25.15 8.66 5.78
C CYS A 64 24.72 9.41 4.50
N ALA A 65 23.77 10.34 4.63
CA ALA A 65 23.21 11.12 3.52
C ALA A 65 24.25 11.99 2.80
N GLY A 66 25.36 12.36 3.45
CA GLY A 66 26.45 13.07 2.78
C GLY A 66 27.06 12.34 1.58
N CYS A 67 27.02 11.00 1.59
CA CYS A 67 27.48 10.18 0.46
C CYS A 67 26.31 9.47 -0.23
N HIS A 68 25.27 9.06 0.51
CA HIS A 68 24.16 8.26 0.02
C HIS A 68 22.85 9.06 -0.18
N GLY A 69 22.96 10.39 -0.20
CA GLY A 69 21.88 11.34 -0.48
C GLY A 69 22.01 11.97 -1.87
N HIS A 70 21.18 12.97 -2.15
CA HIS A 70 21.10 13.65 -3.45
C HIS A 70 22.48 14.15 -3.94
N ASP A 71 22.91 13.69 -5.12
CA ASP A 71 24.13 14.18 -5.77
C ASP A 71 23.82 15.40 -6.65
N VAL A 72 24.35 16.57 -6.25
CA VAL A 72 24.20 17.81 -7.01
C VAL A 72 24.80 17.75 -8.42
N ASN A 73 25.73 16.83 -8.68
CA ASN A 73 26.31 16.63 -10.00
C ASN A 73 25.50 15.66 -10.87
N GLY A 74 24.53 14.95 -10.28
CA GLY A 74 23.69 13.97 -10.98
C GLY A 74 24.46 12.75 -11.50
N VAL A 75 25.50 12.30 -10.80
CA VAL A 75 26.34 11.17 -11.21
C VAL A 75 26.21 9.98 -10.25
N ALA A 76 26.25 10.21 -8.94
CA ALA A 76 26.01 9.20 -7.92
C ALA A 76 24.53 9.05 -7.61
N SER A 77 24.12 7.85 -7.21
CA SER A 77 22.72 7.53 -6.90
C SER A 77 21.74 7.88 -8.03
N VAL A 78 22.19 7.80 -9.28
CA VAL A 78 21.36 8.08 -10.46
C VAL A 78 21.25 6.84 -11.32
N ASP A 79 20.03 6.50 -11.75
CA ASP A 79 19.76 5.34 -12.61
C ASP A 79 20.07 5.59 -14.09
N GLY A 80 19.93 4.56 -14.93
CA GLY A 80 20.21 4.65 -16.37
C GLY A 80 19.33 5.65 -17.14
N SER A 81 18.25 6.14 -16.53
CA SER A 81 17.36 7.18 -17.09
C SER A 81 17.63 8.58 -16.55
N GLY A 82 18.63 8.74 -15.68
CA GLY A 82 18.95 10.02 -15.05
C GLY A 82 18.08 10.35 -13.84
N ARG A 83 17.33 9.39 -13.29
CA ARG A 83 16.51 9.60 -12.09
C ARG A 83 17.34 9.38 -10.84
N ASP A 84 17.13 10.25 -9.87
CA ASP A 84 17.69 10.09 -8.52
C ASP A 84 17.02 8.91 -7.80
N VAL A 85 17.86 8.02 -7.28
CA VAL A 85 17.52 6.81 -6.53
C VAL A 85 18.30 6.74 -5.21
N ASN A 86 18.69 7.89 -4.66
CA ASN A 86 19.47 7.95 -3.41
C ASN A 86 18.71 7.36 -2.21
N ALA A 87 19.45 6.66 -1.35
CA ALA A 87 18.87 5.92 -0.25
C ALA A 87 18.25 6.83 0.82
N ALA A 88 18.84 8.02 1.04
CA ALA A 88 18.39 8.94 2.08
C ALA A 88 17.01 9.55 1.78
N ASP A 89 16.73 9.90 0.52
CA ASP A 89 15.44 10.46 0.08
C ASP A 89 14.34 9.41 0.06
N ASP A 90 14.67 8.21 -0.41
CA ASP A 90 13.79 7.05 -0.36
C ASP A 90 13.40 6.71 1.08
N TRP A 91 14.38 6.68 2.00
CA TRP A 91 14.16 6.31 3.40
C TRP A 91 13.40 7.36 4.21
N ARG A 92 13.74 8.65 4.12
CA ARG A 92 13.35 9.65 5.14
C ARG A 92 11.85 9.90 5.26
N SER A 93 11.07 9.58 4.24
CA SER A 93 9.61 9.73 4.20
C SER A 93 8.86 8.45 4.59
N THR A 94 9.57 7.36 4.88
CA THR A 94 8.97 6.07 5.24
C THR A 94 8.45 6.06 6.67
N MET A 95 7.59 5.08 7.00
CA MET A 95 7.20 4.81 8.39
C MET A 95 8.41 4.41 9.26
N MET A 96 9.46 3.82 8.68
CA MET A 96 10.68 3.43 9.41
C MET A 96 11.49 4.65 9.87
N ALA A 97 11.73 5.62 8.98
CA ALA A 97 12.39 6.87 9.34
C ALA A 97 11.61 7.69 10.38
N ASN A 98 10.28 7.54 10.37
CA ASN A 98 9.37 8.28 11.23
C ASN A 98 8.82 7.44 12.39
N SER A 99 9.36 6.24 12.65
CA SER A 99 8.85 5.30 13.65
C SER A 99 8.80 5.89 15.06
N ALA A 100 9.78 6.74 15.39
CA ALA A 100 9.86 7.44 16.67
C ALA A 100 8.99 8.71 16.72
N ARG A 101 8.57 9.24 15.57
CA ARG A 101 7.74 10.46 15.43
C ARG A 101 6.27 10.15 15.20
N ASP A 102 5.94 8.92 14.80
CA ASP A 102 4.59 8.45 14.53
C ASP A 102 3.64 8.79 15.71
N PRO A 103 2.65 9.68 15.50
CA PRO A 103 1.75 10.10 16.56
C PRO A 103 0.82 8.98 17.02
N PHE A 104 0.53 7.98 16.17
CA PHE A 104 -0.29 6.83 16.57
C PHE A 104 0.47 5.94 17.55
N PHE A 105 1.73 5.60 17.24
CA PHE A 105 2.63 4.90 18.17
C PHE A 105 2.76 5.66 19.50
N ARG A 106 3.01 6.96 19.44
CA ARG A 106 3.21 7.80 20.62
C ARG A 106 1.97 7.86 21.52
N ALA A 107 0.80 8.00 20.94
CA ALA A 107 -0.47 7.97 21.66
C ALA A 107 -0.72 6.59 22.27
N LYS A 108 -0.47 5.53 21.51
CA LYS A 108 -0.67 4.16 21.99
C LYS A 108 0.29 3.80 23.12
N LEU A 109 1.56 4.18 23.04
CA LEU A 109 2.53 4.00 24.12
C LEU A 109 2.06 4.70 25.39
N GLU A 110 1.61 5.96 25.29
CA GLU A 110 1.05 6.68 26.44
C GLU A 110 -0.19 5.98 27.01
N HIS A 111 -1.08 5.48 26.15
CA HIS A 111 -2.26 4.74 26.58
C HIS A 111 -1.91 3.45 27.34
N GLU A 112 -0.99 2.62 26.84
CA GLU A 112 -0.56 1.40 27.53
C GLU A 112 0.02 1.73 28.92
N VAL A 113 0.82 2.81 29.03
CA VAL A 113 1.37 3.27 30.32
C VAL A 113 0.27 3.79 31.26
N LEU A 114 -0.73 4.51 30.74
CA LEU A 114 -1.86 4.99 31.55
C LEU A 114 -2.74 3.83 32.06
N VAL A 115 -2.87 2.76 31.27
CA VAL A 115 -3.62 1.56 31.68
C VAL A 115 -2.86 0.79 32.76
N ASN A 116 -1.55 0.60 32.61
CA ASN A 116 -0.71 -0.12 33.57
C ASN A 116 0.53 0.69 34.02
N PRO A 117 0.37 1.72 34.88
CA PRO A 117 1.48 2.60 35.27
C PRO A 117 2.63 1.87 35.97
N GLY A 118 2.33 0.78 36.68
CA GLY A 118 3.33 -0.06 37.36
C GLY A 118 4.32 -0.72 36.39
N HIS A 119 3.96 -0.84 35.11
CA HIS A 119 4.76 -1.48 34.07
C HIS A 119 5.41 -0.50 33.10
N GLN A 120 5.36 0.81 33.38
CA GLN A 120 5.85 1.86 32.47
C GLN A 120 7.22 1.55 31.86
N GLY A 121 8.22 1.17 32.67
CA GLY A 121 9.56 0.88 32.16
C GLY A 121 9.63 -0.35 31.23
N ALA A 122 8.82 -1.38 31.48
CA ALA A 122 8.75 -2.57 30.64
C ALA A 122 8.05 -2.28 29.31
N ILE A 123 6.93 -1.56 29.36
CA ILE A 123 6.16 -1.12 28.19
C ILE A 123 7.02 -0.21 27.30
N GLU A 124 7.60 0.85 27.87
CA GLU A 124 8.46 1.77 27.11
C GLU A 124 9.66 1.04 26.51
N GLY A 125 10.35 0.18 27.27
CA GLY A 125 11.47 -0.59 26.75
C GLY A 125 11.07 -1.51 25.60
N LYS A 126 9.88 -2.12 25.68
CA LYS A 126 9.35 -3.00 24.65
C LYS A 126 9.08 -2.25 23.34
N CYS A 127 8.43 -1.10 23.42
CA CYS A 127 8.09 -0.33 22.22
C CYS A 127 9.32 0.38 21.62
N LEU A 128 10.18 0.96 22.46
CA LEU A 128 11.32 1.78 22.03
C LEU A 128 12.45 0.94 21.41
N GLY A 129 12.56 -0.35 21.74
CA GLY A 129 13.49 -1.27 21.08
C GLY A 129 13.25 -1.40 19.56
N CYS A 130 12.00 -1.24 19.11
CA CYS A 130 11.65 -1.27 17.69
C CYS A 130 11.44 0.14 17.10
N HIS A 131 10.85 1.07 17.85
CA HIS A 131 10.48 2.40 17.32
C HIS A 131 11.59 3.45 17.42
N ALA A 132 12.53 3.31 18.35
CA ALA A 132 13.66 4.22 18.54
C ALA A 132 14.97 3.44 18.81
N PRO A 133 15.33 2.46 17.94
CA PRO A 133 16.33 1.45 18.23
C PRO A 133 17.71 2.03 18.58
N LEU A 134 18.16 3.07 17.88
CA LEU A 134 19.49 3.65 18.15
C LEU A 134 19.60 4.22 19.56
N GLY A 135 18.62 5.02 19.99
CA GLY A 135 18.59 5.60 21.33
C GLY A 135 18.42 4.55 22.43
N PHE A 136 17.51 3.58 22.22
CA PHE A 136 17.26 2.52 23.19
C PHE A 136 18.47 1.59 23.36
N HIS A 137 19.02 1.08 22.26
CA HIS A 137 20.12 0.12 22.31
C HIS A 137 21.43 0.78 22.73
N GLU A 138 21.66 2.07 22.43
CA GLU A 138 22.82 2.77 22.94
C GLU A 138 22.81 2.84 24.47
N GLN A 139 21.69 3.24 25.08
CA GLN A 139 21.59 3.28 26.54
C GLN A 139 21.83 1.90 27.16
N ARG A 140 21.30 0.85 26.54
CA ARG A 140 21.54 -0.54 26.96
C ARG A 140 23.01 -0.93 26.84
N MET A 141 23.68 -0.60 25.74
CA MET A 141 25.09 -0.91 25.51
C MET A 141 26.02 -0.15 26.45
N LEU A 142 25.66 1.09 26.83
CA LEU A 142 26.38 1.88 27.83
C LEU A 142 26.18 1.37 29.27
N GLY A 143 25.26 0.41 29.50
CA GLY A 143 24.86 -0.01 30.84
C GLY A 143 24.15 1.11 31.62
N GLY A 144 23.50 2.03 30.90
CA GLY A 144 22.78 3.17 31.47
C GLY A 144 21.43 2.80 32.08
N ALA A 145 20.70 3.82 32.52
CA ALA A 145 19.30 3.66 32.93
C ALA A 145 18.42 3.29 31.72
N PRO A 146 17.24 2.66 31.93
CA PRO A 146 16.31 2.37 30.84
C PRO A 146 15.98 3.64 30.02
N PHE A 147 16.02 3.52 28.69
CA PHE A 147 15.64 4.61 27.79
C PHE A 147 14.12 4.77 27.80
N THR A 148 13.64 5.95 28.20
CA THR A 148 12.21 6.22 28.44
C THR A 148 11.57 7.05 27.33
N ALA A 149 10.23 7.10 27.32
CA ALA A 149 9.48 8.00 26.42
C ALA A 149 9.85 9.48 26.63
N ALA A 150 10.12 9.88 27.88
CA ALA A 150 10.57 11.24 28.19
C ALA A 150 12.00 11.52 27.66
N MET A 151 12.89 10.53 27.67
CA MET A 151 14.21 10.65 27.04
C MET A 151 14.08 10.76 25.52
N LEU A 152 13.14 10.02 24.90
CA LEU A 152 12.89 10.09 23.46
C LEU A 152 12.53 11.52 23.01
N ASP A 153 11.75 12.27 23.78
CA ASP A 153 11.31 13.62 23.39
C ASP A 153 12.45 14.61 23.17
N THR A 154 13.62 14.35 23.77
CA THR A 154 14.80 15.21 23.65
C THR A 154 15.99 14.52 22.98
N SER A 155 15.86 13.24 22.62
CA SER A 155 16.94 12.44 22.05
C SER A 155 17.00 12.56 20.53
N THR A 156 17.98 13.29 20.01
CA THR A 156 18.20 13.38 18.55
C THR A 156 18.43 12.02 17.91
N ILE A 157 19.28 11.16 18.51
CA ILE A 157 19.59 9.83 17.98
C ILE A 157 18.37 8.88 18.07
N GLY A 158 17.58 8.98 19.15
CA GLY A 158 16.35 8.18 19.30
C GLY A 158 15.25 8.63 18.34
N LEU A 159 15.13 9.94 18.12
CA LEU A 159 14.17 10.48 17.16
C LEU A 159 14.52 10.10 15.73
N ASP A 160 15.76 9.76 15.38
CA ASP A 160 16.13 9.30 14.03
C ASP A 160 15.46 7.97 13.61
N GLY A 161 14.67 7.36 14.50
CA GLY A 161 13.80 6.23 14.20
C GLY A 161 14.57 4.96 13.86
N VAL A 162 13.99 4.14 12.98
CA VAL A 162 14.71 3.02 12.34
C VAL A 162 15.62 3.60 11.25
N SER A 163 16.75 4.14 11.70
CA SER A 163 17.78 4.79 10.89
C SER A 163 18.71 3.80 10.17
N CYS A 164 19.63 4.29 9.34
CA CYS A 164 20.57 3.49 8.56
C CYS A 164 21.32 2.48 9.45
N ALA A 165 21.85 2.93 10.59
CA ALA A 165 22.60 2.09 11.52
C ALA A 165 21.72 1.03 12.21
N ALA A 166 20.39 1.23 12.31
CA ALA A 166 19.49 0.27 12.94
C ALA A 166 19.40 -1.04 12.14
N CYS A 167 19.56 -0.97 10.82
CA CYS A 167 19.65 -2.15 9.95
C CYS A 167 21.10 -2.51 9.65
N HIS A 168 21.90 -1.52 9.23
CA HIS A 168 23.24 -1.78 8.72
C HIS A 168 24.26 -2.13 9.80
N GLN A 169 24.08 -1.77 11.07
CA GLN A 169 24.98 -2.24 12.14
C GLN A 169 24.43 -3.47 12.88
N GLN A 170 23.28 -4.01 12.45
CA GLN A 170 22.71 -5.16 13.15
C GLN A 170 23.62 -6.38 13.00
N ASP A 171 23.93 -6.99 14.14
CA ASP A 171 24.85 -8.11 14.23
C ASP A 171 24.23 -9.39 13.62
N PRO A 172 24.94 -10.11 12.73
CA PRO A 172 24.47 -11.35 12.12
C PRO A 172 24.09 -12.44 13.13
N ASP A 173 24.67 -12.43 14.34
CA ASP A 173 24.36 -13.42 15.38
C ASP A 173 22.95 -13.25 15.97
N SER A 174 22.37 -12.05 15.86
CA SER A 174 21.01 -11.76 16.32
C SER A 174 19.97 -11.76 15.20
N ALA A 175 20.35 -11.39 13.98
CA ALA A 175 19.43 -11.27 12.86
C ALA A 175 18.75 -12.61 12.52
N GLY A 176 17.42 -12.62 12.49
CA GLY A 176 16.61 -13.82 12.25
C GLY A 176 16.56 -14.83 13.40
N ARG A 177 17.18 -14.52 14.55
CA ARG A 177 17.29 -15.42 15.71
C ARG A 177 16.75 -14.81 17.00
N SER A 178 16.95 -13.51 17.17
CA SER A 178 16.31 -12.70 18.20
C SER A 178 15.13 -11.94 17.60
N PHE A 179 14.11 -11.74 18.41
CA PHE A 179 12.86 -11.07 18.03
C PHE A 179 12.53 -9.99 19.05
N SER A 180 11.36 -9.36 18.90
CA SER A 180 10.79 -8.58 19.98
C SER A 180 11.58 -7.33 20.38
N GLY A 181 12.37 -6.79 19.44
CA GLY A 181 13.26 -5.65 19.69
C GLY A 181 14.56 -6.02 20.43
N ASP A 182 14.88 -7.30 20.62
CA ASP A 182 16.19 -7.72 21.17
C ASP A 182 17.26 -7.73 20.07
N LEU A 183 17.56 -6.54 19.54
CA LEU A 183 18.58 -6.34 18.52
C LEU A 183 19.98 -6.25 19.16
N ARG A 184 20.99 -6.75 18.45
CA ARG A 184 22.40 -6.57 18.78
C ARG A 184 23.10 -5.83 17.65
N PHE A 185 24.13 -5.06 17.99
CA PHE A 185 24.82 -4.18 17.06
C PHE A 185 26.33 -4.36 17.11
N SER A 186 26.95 -4.31 15.94
CA SER A 186 28.39 -4.15 15.78
C SER A 186 28.75 -2.67 15.92
N ILE A 187 29.81 -2.37 16.66
CA ILE A 187 30.15 -0.98 17.02
C ILE A 187 30.86 -0.23 15.88
N ASP A 188 31.73 -0.92 15.16
CA ASP A 188 32.63 -0.33 14.17
C ASP A 188 32.30 -0.74 12.73
N THR A 189 31.31 -1.61 12.55
CA THR A 189 31.05 -2.31 11.28
C THR A 189 29.64 -2.01 10.80
N VAL A 190 29.52 -1.68 9.51
CA VAL A 190 28.24 -1.64 8.80
C VAL A 190 28.21 -2.73 7.72
N TYR A 191 27.09 -3.41 7.60
CA TYR A 191 26.87 -4.53 6.71
C TYR A 191 26.12 -4.11 5.45
N GLY A 192 26.60 -4.52 4.29
CA GLY A 192 25.99 -4.26 3.00
C GLY A 192 25.88 -5.53 2.13
N PRO A 193 25.28 -5.41 0.94
CA PRO A 193 25.08 -6.55 0.04
C PRO A 193 26.30 -6.89 -0.83
N TYR A 194 27.35 -6.08 -0.80
CA TYR A 194 28.51 -6.16 -1.69
C TYR A 194 29.71 -6.80 -1.00
N GLN A 195 30.49 -7.57 -1.76
CA GLN A 195 31.69 -8.27 -1.30
C GLN A 195 32.85 -7.31 -1.04
N GLU A 196 33.84 -7.77 -0.26
CA GLU A 196 34.99 -6.93 0.13
C GLU A 196 35.81 -6.42 -1.06
N ASP A 197 35.86 -7.16 -2.17
CA ASP A 197 36.56 -6.79 -3.40
C ASP A 197 35.77 -5.82 -4.30
N GLU A 198 34.49 -5.60 -3.99
CA GLU A 198 33.60 -4.65 -4.70
C GLU A 198 33.59 -3.26 -4.04
N ILE A 199 33.97 -3.17 -2.76
CA ILE A 199 33.90 -1.94 -1.95
C ILE A 199 35.28 -1.35 -1.68
N ASN A 200 35.34 -0.02 -1.52
CA ASN A 200 36.53 0.67 -1.01
C ASN A 200 36.30 1.10 0.44
N PRO A 201 36.73 0.29 1.44
CA PRO A 201 36.43 0.56 2.84
C PRO A 201 37.08 1.85 3.36
N ALA A 202 38.23 2.25 2.80
CA ALA A 202 38.99 3.39 3.29
C ALA A 202 38.22 4.72 3.20
N ILE A 203 37.30 4.87 2.24
CA ILE A 203 36.47 6.08 2.12
C ILE A 203 35.51 6.16 3.30
N MET A 204 34.70 5.12 3.53
CA MET A 204 33.71 5.12 4.59
C MET A 204 34.35 5.13 5.98
N GLU A 205 35.45 4.41 6.19
CA GLU A 205 36.20 4.44 7.45
C GLU A 205 36.76 5.83 7.75
N PHE A 206 37.33 6.51 6.75
CA PHE A 206 37.92 7.83 6.93
C PHE A 206 36.87 8.92 7.21
N PHE A 207 35.76 8.91 6.45
CA PHE A 207 34.74 9.95 6.60
C PHE A 207 33.76 9.63 7.71
N VAL A 208 33.26 8.41 7.79
CA VAL A 208 32.16 8.05 8.69
C VAL A 208 32.64 7.33 9.95
N GLY A 209 33.83 6.73 9.95
CA GLY A 209 34.35 5.98 11.09
C GLY A 209 33.81 4.56 11.22
N PHE A 210 33.09 4.06 10.20
CA PHE A 210 32.59 2.69 10.14
C PHE A 210 33.23 1.93 8.99
N ARG A 211 33.51 0.64 9.21
CA ARG A 211 34.01 -0.29 8.21
C ARG A 211 32.85 -0.96 7.46
N PRO A 212 32.71 -0.76 6.14
CA PRO A 212 31.73 -1.50 5.35
C PRO A 212 32.19 -2.95 5.15
N THR A 213 31.26 -3.88 5.33
CA THR A 213 31.51 -5.33 5.27
C THR A 213 30.33 -6.04 4.60
N PHE A 214 30.56 -7.16 3.91
CA PHE A 214 29.48 -7.99 3.40
C PHE A 214 28.66 -8.62 4.55
N GLY A 215 27.33 -8.57 4.48
CA GLY A 215 26.45 -9.24 5.45
C GLY A 215 25.40 -10.12 4.76
N GLU A 216 25.48 -11.44 4.96
CA GLU A 216 24.50 -12.38 4.40
C GLU A 216 23.08 -12.11 4.92
N HIS A 217 22.94 -11.74 6.20
CA HIS A 217 21.66 -11.40 6.84
C HIS A 217 21.03 -10.11 6.29
N ILE A 218 21.84 -9.24 5.67
CA ILE A 218 21.35 -8.10 4.90
C ILE A 218 20.79 -8.58 3.56
N VAL A 219 21.34 -9.65 2.97
CA VAL A 219 20.94 -10.16 1.65
C VAL A 219 19.69 -11.05 1.70
N ASP A 220 19.54 -11.88 2.71
CA ASP A 220 18.36 -12.76 2.84
C ASP A 220 17.19 -12.11 3.60
N GLY A 221 17.39 -10.90 4.15
CA GLY A 221 16.35 -10.14 4.83
C GLY A 221 16.17 -10.49 6.31
N ARG A 222 17.01 -11.37 6.90
CA ARG A 222 16.99 -11.68 8.34
C ARG A 222 17.08 -10.45 9.24
N THR A 223 17.64 -9.34 8.75
CA THR A 223 17.67 -8.06 9.48
C THR A 223 16.28 -7.54 9.87
N CYS A 224 15.23 -7.86 9.10
CA CYS A 224 13.87 -7.41 9.37
C CYS A 224 13.24 -8.12 10.58
N ALA A 225 13.67 -9.36 10.86
CA ALA A 225 13.01 -10.27 11.78
C ALA A 225 12.91 -9.75 13.22
N GLY A 226 13.95 -9.03 13.67
CA GLY A 226 14.05 -8.56 15.05
C GLY A 226 12.91 -7.63 15.48
N CYS A 227 12.40 -6.84 14.54
CA CYS A 227 11.27 -5.94 14.76
C CYS A 227 9.94 -6.49 14.23
N HIS A 228 9.97 -7.38 13.23
CA HIS A 228 8.78 -7.94 12.56
C HIS A 228 8.31 -9.30 13.10
N THR A 229 8.73 -9.64 14.32
CA THR A 229 8.10 -10.62 15.20
C THR A 229 8.10 -10.05 16.62
N LEU A 230 6.92 -9.81 17.19
CA LEU A 230 6.74 -9.22 18.51
C LEU A 230 5.88 -10.12 19.37
N ILE A 231 6.46 -10.53 20.49
CA ILE A 231 5.83 -11.37 21.49
C ILE A 231 5.91 -10.60 22.80
N THR A 232 4.76 -10.37 23.41
CA THR A 232 4.60 -9.61 24.66
C THR A 232 4.22 -10.55 25.80
N GLU A 233 4.52 -10.15 27.02
CA GLU A 233 4.01 -10.83 28.21
C GLU A 233 2.57 -10.37 28.44
N THR A 234 1.72 -11.27 28.93
CA THR A 234 0.32 -10.97 29.22
C THR A 234 0.17 -10.52 30.68
N ALA A 235 -0.51 -9.40 30.89
CA ALA A 235 -0.99 -8.95 32.20
C ALA A 235 -2.51 -9.12 32.31
N ASP A 236 -2.99 -9.42 33.53
CA ASP A 236 -4.41 -9.39 33.83
C ASP A 236 -4.97 -7.96 33.92
N LEU A 237 -6.28 -7.82 34.15
CA LEU A 237 -6.93 -6.51 34.26
C LEU A 237 -6.47 -5.68 35.47
N GLN A 238 -5.76 -6.27 36.42
CA GLN A 238 -5.16 -5.60 37.58
C GLN A 238 -3.68 -5.26 37.36
N GLY A 239 -3.12 -5.59 36.18
CA GLY A 239 -1.73 -5.36 35.83
C GLY A 239 -0.78 -6.42 36.40
N ASN A 240 -1.25 -7.59 36.86
CA ASN A 240 -0.35 -8.67 37.26
C ASN A 240 0.02 -9.52 36.05
N LEU A 241 1.32 -9.79 35.88
CA LEU A 241 1.77 -10.73 34.85
C LEU A 241 1.21 -12.13 35.11
N THR A 242 0.61 -12.73 34.09
CA THR A 242 0.03 -14.09 34.19
C THR A 242 1.06 -15.19 34.00
N GLY A 243 2.22 -14.85 33.41
CA GLY A 243 3.22 -15.79 32.93
C GLY A 243 2.97 -16.29 31.51
N ASP A 244 1.83 -15.94 30.91
CA ASP A 244 1.54 -16.22 29.50
C ASP A 244 2.20 -15.16 28.59
N ARG A 245 2.18 -15.46 27.28
CA ARG A 245 2.67 -14.56 26.24
C ARG A 245 1.69 -14.49 25.09
N PHE A 246 1.61 -13.32 24.47
CA PHE A 246 0.82 -13.08 23.28
C PHE A 246 1.70 -12.72 22.09
N VAL A 247 1.32 -13.22 20.91
CA VAL A 247 2.00 -12.91 19.65
C VAL A 247 1.29 -11.72 19.02
N GLU A 248 1.76 -10.52 19.34
CA GLU A 248 1.18 -9.27 18.84
C GLU A 248 1.33 -9.14 17.31
N GLN A 249 2.50 -9.52 16.79
CA GLN A 249 2.75 -9.58 15.35
C GLN A 249 3.79 -10.66 15.04
N ALA A 250 3.61 -11.33 13.90
CA ALA A 250 4.44 -12.47 13.51
C ALA A 250 4.87 -12.42 12.04
N THR A 251 4.93 -11.25 11.40
CA THR A 251 5.17 -11.09 9.95
C THR A 251 6.36 -11.91 9.44
N TRP A 252 7.48 -11.96 10.17
CA TRP A 252 8.62 -12.80 9.78
C TRP A 252 8.29 -14.30 9.86
N HIS A 253 7.60 -14.76 10.89
CA HIS A 253 7.16 -16.15 11.02
C HIS A 253 6.07 -16.53 10.03
N GLU A 254 5.16 -15.60 9.70
CA GLU A 254 4.18 -15.75 8.62
C GLU A 254 4.89 -15.98 7.29
N TRP A 255 6.01 -15.27 7.04
CA TRP A 255 6.86 -15.51 5.88
C TRP A 255 7.61 -16.84 5.90
N LEU A 256 8.12 -17.26 7.07
CA LEU A 256 8.69 -18.60 7.21
C LEU A 256 7.67 -19.69 6.86
N ASN A 257 6.39 -19.49 7.22
CA ASN A 257 5.27 -20.35 6.88
C ASN A 257 4.62 -19.97 5.53
N SER A 258 5.44 -19.78 4.51
CA SER A 258 4.98 -19.52 3.14
C SER A 258 5.84 -20.27 2.14
N SER A 259 5.36 -20.39 0.89
CA SER A 259 6.13 -20.94 -0.22
C SER A 259 7.34 -20.08 -0.62
N TYR A 260 7.45 -18.85 -0.10
CA TYR A 260 8.55 -17.95 -0.40
C TYR A 260 9.80 -18.23 0.45
N ASN A 261 9.65 -18.89 1.60
CA ASN A 261 10.77 -19.29 2.43
C ASN A 261 11.75 -20.19 1.66
N GLY A 262 13.05 -19.90 1.77
CA GLY A 262 14.10 -20.62 1.04
C GLY A 262 14.24 -20.25 -0.45
N THR A 263 13.47 -19.26 -0.94
CA THR A 263 13.61 -18.73 -2.30
C THR A 263 14.37 -17.39 -2.31
N SER A 264 14.59 -16.82 -3.50
CA SER A 264 15.12 -15.45 -3.62
C SER A 264 14.09 -14.36 -3.29
N ALA A 265 12.81 -14.72 -3.14
CA ALA A 265 11.75 -13.82 -2.74
C ALA A 265 11.72 -13.72 -1.20
N ASN A 266 12.17 -12.57 -0.69
CA ASN A 266 12.21 -12.26 0.73
C ASN A 266 11.68 -10.84 0.99
N CYS A 267 11.75 -10.37 2.23
CA CYS A 267 11.25 -9.05 2.63
C CYS A 267 11.76 -7.94 1.68
N ARG A 268 13.03 -8.01 1.27
CA ARG A 268 13.67 -6.99 0.44
C ARG A 268 13.28 -7.08 -1.01
N SER A 269 13.01 -8.27 -1.55
CA SER A 269 12.63 -8.36 -2.97
C SER A 269 11.32 -7.63 -3.28
N CYS A 270 10.44 -7.47 -2.28
CA CYS A 270 9.22 -6.68 -2.39
C CYS A 270 9.37 -5.25 -1.84
N HIS A 271 9.89 -5.09 -0.62
CA HIS A 271 9.94 -3.79 0.06
C HIS A 271 11.17 -2.94 -0.28
N MET A 272 12.22 -3.54 -0.86
CA MET A 272 13.42 -2.86 -1.36
C MET A 272 13.74 -3.33 -2.79
N PRO A 273 12.85 -3.03 -3.76
CA PRO A 273 12.95 -3.58 -5.10
C PRO A 273 14.30 -3.26 -5.74
N ARG A 274 14.82 -4.23 -6.49
CA ARG A 274 16.16 -4.17 -7.06
C ARG A 274 16.12 -3.72 -8.52
N ILE A 275 16.96 -2.74 -8.87
CA ILE A 275 17.24 -2.33 -10.25
C ILE A 275 18.56 -2.93 -10.72
N GLN A 276 18.69 -3.15 -12.03
CA GLN A 276 19.90 -3.73 -12.65
C GLN A 276 20.87 -2.67 -13.17
N ASP A 277 20.50 -1.40 -13.09
CA ASP A 277 21.37 -0.28 -13.46
C ASP A 277 22.64 -0.28 -12.59
N SER A 278 23.74 0.19 -13.17
CA SER A 278 25.02 0.34 -12.46
C SER A 278 25.00 1.66 -11.69
N ILE A 279 24.86 1.58 -10.37
CA ILE A 279 24.70 2.76 -9.50
C ILE A 279 26.01 3.08 -8.79
N ILE A 280 26.53 4.29 -8.97
CA ILE A 280 27.64 4.80 -8.14
C ILE A 280 27.07 5.16 -6.77
N LEU A 281 27.60 4.56 -5.72
CA LEU A 281 26.97 4.59 -4.39
C LEU A 281 27.25 5.86 -3.58
N ALA A 282 28.26 6.65 -3.94
CA ALA A 282 28.73 7.77 -3.14
C ALA A 282 28.86 9.07 -3.95
N SER A 283 28.08 10.07 -3.57
CA SER A 283 28.16 11.46 -4.04
C SER A 283 29.55 12.03 -3.84
N ASP A 284 30.01 12.90 -4.74
CA ASP A 284 31.38 13.45 -4.81
C ASP A 284 32.52 12.42 -5.08
N TYR A 285 32.21 11.13 -5.21
CA TYR A 285 33.17 10.06 -5.53
C TYR A 285 32.85 9.36 -6.84
N SER A 286 32.56 10.13 -7.90
CA SER A 286 32.17 9.62 -9.23
C SER A 286 33.22 8.75 -9.94
N PHE A 287 34.44 8.65 -9.41
CA PHE A 287 35.47 7.74 -9.89
C PHE A 287 35.29 6.29 -9.39
N LEU A 288 34.38 6.06 -8.43
CA LEU A 288 34.05 4.73 -7.94
C LEU A 288 33.29 3.92 -9.02
N PRO A 289 33.50 2.60 -9.07
CA PRO A 289 32.72 1.75 -9.96
C PRO A 289 31.25 1.73 -9.54
N GLY A 290 30.34 1.74 -10.51
CA GLY A 290 28.91 1.52 -10.24
C GLY A 290 28.63 0.06 -9.87
N HIS A 291 27.61 -0.16 -9.05
CA HIS A 291 27.25 -1.47 -8.50
C HIS A 291 25.89 -1.93 -8.99
N THR A 292 25.74 -3.25 -9.19
CA THR A 292 24.49 -3.87 -9.64
C THR A 292 24.36 -5.30 -9.10
N PRO A 293 23.16 -5.78 -8.71
CA PRO A 293 21.92 -5.01 -8.61
C PRO A 293 21.93 -4.01 -7.44
N PHE A 294 21.17 -2.92 -7.56
CA PHE A 294 21.00 -1.91 -6.51
C PHE A 294 19.60 -2.01 -5.87
N GLY A 295 19.53 -1.99 -4.54
CA GLY A 295 18.27 -2.05 -3.80
C GLY A 295 17.72 -0.67 -3.46
N LEU A 296 16.53 -0.35 -3.95
CA LEU A 296 15.85 0.92 -3.65
C LEU A 296 15.34 0.91 -2.20
N HIS A 297 15.54 1.99 -1.46
CA HIS A 297 15.17 2.06 -0.04
C HIS A 297 13.71 2.47 0.17
N HIS A 298 12.83 1.99 -0.70
CA HIS A 298 11.41 2.34 -0.75
C HIS A 298 10.67 2.02 0.55
N LEU A 299 10.93 0.83 1.13
CA LEU A 299 10.42 0.36 2.43
C LEU A 299 8.91 0.58 2.62
N ALA A 300 8.15 0.46 1.52
CA ALA A 300 6.74 0.80 1.48
C ALA A 300 5.88 -0.37 2.01
N GLY A 301 5.05 -0.08 3.01
CA GLY A 301 4.00 -0.98 3.53
C GLY A 301 2.63 -0.67 2.92
N GLY A 302 1.56 -0.73 3.73
CA GLY A 302 0.19 -0.38 3.33
C GLY A 302 -0.40 0.88 3.99
N ASN A 303 0.31 1.55 4.90
CA ASN A 303 -0.28 2.58 5.75
C ASN A 303 -0.34 3.98 5.10
N VAL A 304 -1.11 4.12 4.02
CA VAL A 304 -1.32 5.40 3.31
C VAL A 304 -1.82 6.49 4.27
N TYR A 305 -2.83 6.15 5.08
CA TYR A 305 -3.45 7.08 6.03
C TYR A 305 -2.43 7.76 6.96
N MET A 306 -1.53 7.00 7.60
CA MET A 306 -0.54 7.60 8.49
C MET A 306 0.54 8.37 7.73
N LEU A 307 0.89 7.97 6.51
CA LEU A 307 1.81 8.75 5.68
C LEU A 307 1.21 10.12 5.33
N GLU A 308 -0.07 10.17 4.98
CA GLU A 308 -0.79 11.41 4.69
C GLU A 308 -0.95 12.28 5.95
N LEU A 309 -1.32 11.69 7.09
CA LEU A 309 -1.40 12.39 8.37
C LEU A 309 -0.04 13.00 8.75
N MET A 310 1.03 12.22 8.68
CA MET A 310 2.38 12.71 8.98
C MET A 310 2.83 13.79 8.00
N LYS A 311 2.48 13.68 6.71
CA LYS A 311 2.75 14.72 5.70
C LYS A 311 2.06 16.04 6.08
N GLN A 312 0.76 16.00 6.41
CA GLN A 312 -0.01 17.20 6.79
C GLN A 312 0.50 17.85 8.08
N HIS A 313 1.00 17.05 9.03
CA HIS A 313 1.48 17.50 10.34
C HIS A 313 3.00 17.54 10.49
N ARG A 314 3.76 17.48 9.38
CA ARG A 314 5.22 17.28 9.41
C ARG A 314 5.98 18.30 10.26
N GLN A 315 5.55 19.56 10.25
CA GLN A 315 6.19 20.63 11.03
C GLN A 315 5.97 20.43 12.54
N GLN A 316 4.73 20.09 12.93
CA GLN A 316 4.38 19.80 14.32
C GLN A 316 5.10 18.55 14.84
N LEU A 317 5.28 17.54 13.98
CA LEU A 317 5.95 16.28 14.30
C LEU A 317 7.49 16.37 14.21
N GLY A 318 8.04 17.47 13.70
CA GLY A 318 9.49 17.62 13.49
C GLY A 318 10.06 16.64 12.47
N ILE A 319 9.29 16.33 11.42
CA ILE A 319 9.68 15.41 10.35
C ILE A 319 10.50 16.17 9.29
N PRO A 320 11.73 15.72 8.98
CA PRO A 320 12.61 16.41 8.03
C PRO A 320 12.25 16.15 6.56
N ALA A 321 11.46 15.11 6.25
CA ALA A 321 11.04 14.81 4.90
C ALA A 321 10.15 15.92 4.29
N THR A 322 10.35 16.15 3.00
CA THR A 322 9.55 17.07 2.20
C THR A 322 8.24 16.45 1.74
N ASP A 323 7.28 17.29 1.35
CA ASP A 323 6.00 16.86 0.77
C ASP A 323 6.20 15.96 -0.47
N VAL A 324 7.17 16.28 -1.34
CA VAL A 324 7.48 15.51 -2.56
C VAL A 324 8.00 14.12 -2.22
N GLN A 325 8.85 14.00 -1.20
CA GLN A 325 9.33 12.69 -0.73
C GLN A 325 8.17 11.87 -0.16
N PHE A 326 7.28 12.47 0.64
CA PHE A 326 6.05 11.81 1.09
C PHE A 326 5.17 11.37 -0.08
N ASP A 327 4.96 12.21 -1.09
CA ASP A 327 4.18 11.87 -2.28
C ASP A 327 4.75 10.65 -3.01
N SER A 328 6.07 10.54 -3.11
CA SER A 328 6.73 9.37 -3.69
C SER A 328 6.47 8.09 -2.86
N THR A 329 6.54 8.18 -1.53
CA THR A 329 6.30 7.04 -0.65
C THR A 329 4.84 6.63 -0.64
N ILE A 330 3.90 7.59 -0.61
CA ILE A 330 2.46 7.33 -0.73
C ILE A 330 2.15 6.65 -2.07
N ALA A 331 2.73 7.13 -3.18
CA ALA A 331 2.53 6.51 -4.49
C ALA A 331 3.03 5.06 -4.53
N ARG A 332 4.17 4.75 -3.89
CA ARG A 332 4.70 3.37 -3.77
C ARG A 332 3.82 2.49 -2.88
N THR A 333 3.32 3.02 -1.76
CA THR A 333 2.38 2.34 -0.86
C THR A 333 1.07 2.02 -1.58
N LEU A 334 0.51 2.97 -2.34
CA LEU A 334 -0.67 2.76 -3.17
C LEU A 334 -0.40 1.69 -4.23
N HIS A 335 0.73 1.76 -4.94
CA HIS A 335 1.09 0.74 -5.93
C HIS A 335 1.16 -0.67 -5.32
N ASN A 336 1.76 -0.82 -4.13
CA ASN A 336 1.83 -2.11 -3.44
C ASN A 336 0.45 -2.65 -3.06
N LEU A 337 -0.42 -1.80 -2.49
CA LEU A 337 -1.80 -2.18 -2.18
C LEU A 337 -2.56 -2.60 -3.44
N ARG A 338 -2.43 -1.83 -4.54
CA ARG A 338 -3.21 -2.03 -5.76
C ARG A 338 -2.81 -3.20 -6.62
N HIS A 339 -1.55 -3.60 -6.57
CA HIS A 339 -1.00 -4.48 -7.58
C HIS A 339 -0.17 -5.64 -7.03
N ARG A 340 0.07 -5.68 -5.71
CA ARG A 340 0.98 -6.66 -5.09
C ARG A 340 0.47 -7.24 -3.78
N SER A 341 -0.78 -6.97 -3.41
CA SER A 341 -1.32 -7.38 -2.11
C SER A 341 -2.37 -8.49 -2.25
N VAL A 342 -3.45 -8.25 -2.98
CA VAL A 342 -4.57 -9.20 -3.12
C VAL A 342 -5.07 -9.18 -4.55
N ASP A 343 -5.25 -10.37 -5.14
CA ASP A 343 -6.03 -10.56 -6.36
C ASP A 343 -7.47 -10.93 -5.98
N LEU A 344 -8.42 -10.47 -6.80
CA LEU A 344 -9.86 -10.63 -6.59
C LEU A 344 -10.48 -11.25 -7.85
N ASP A 345 -11.32 -12.27 -7.66
CA ASP A 345 -12.10 -12.91 -8.71
C ASP A 345 -13.56 -13.04 -8.24
N VAL A 346 -14.49 -12.54 -9.07
CA VAL A 346 -15.92 -12.50 -8.77
C VAL A 346 -16.69 -13.32 -9.79
N GLN A 347 -17.39 -14.35 -9.31
CA GLN A 347 -18.11 -15.28 -10.18
C GLN A 347 -19.56 -15.44 -9.75
N LEU A 348 -20.47 -15.45 -10.72
CA LEU A 348 -21.84 -15.91 -10.47
C LEU A 348 -21.85 -17.44 -10.51
N VAL A 349 -22.28 -18.06 -9.41
CA VAL A 349 -22.45 -19.51 -9.31
C VAL A 349 -23.82 -19.92 -9.82
N ASP A 350 -24.86 -19.27 -9.31
CA ASP A 350 -26.24 -19.56 -9.67
C ASP A 350 -27.13 -18.32 -9.50
N ARG A 351 -28.26 -18.29 -10.21
CA ARG A 351 -29.22 -17.20 -10.12
C ARG A 351 -30.64 -17.67 -10.39
N SER A 352 -31.57 -17.27 -9.52
CA SER A 352 -33.01 -17.40 -9.69
C SER A 352 -33.71 -16.05 -9.45
N ALA A 353 -35.03 -15.98 -9.64
CA ALA A 353 -35.78 -14.75 -9.37
C ALA A 353 -35.70 -14.35 -7.89
N ASP A 354 -35.45 -15.31 -6.99
CA ASP A 354 -35.41 -15.09 -5.55
C ASP A 354 -34.01 -14.74 -5.05
N THR A 355 -32.94 -15.25 -5.69
CA THR A 355 -31.58 -15.13 -5.17
C THR A 355 -30.49 -15.15 -6.24
N ALA A 356 -29.34 -14.55 -5.95
CA ALA A 356 -28.08 -14.75 -6.67
C ALA A 356 -27.02 -15.31 -5.73
N TRP A 357 -26.32 -16.36 -6.18
CA TRP A 357 -25.13 -16.91 -5.54
C TRP A 357 -23.90 -16.37 -6.24
N ILE A 358 -23.10 -15.60 -5.51
CA ILE A 358 -21.89 -14.94 -6.03
C ILE A 358 -20.71 -15.40 -5.18
N ASP A 359 -19.71 -16.00 -5.80
CA ASP A 359 -18.44 -16.31 -5.17
C ASP A 359 -17.50 -15.12 -5.29
N VAL A 360 -16.90 -14.73 -4.18
CA VAL A 360 -15.86 -13.71 -4.11
C VAL A 360 -14.58 -14.38 -3.60
N THR A 361 -13.64 -14.63 -4.50
CA THR A 361 -12.35 -15.25 -4.17
C THR A 361 -11.29 -14.18 -4.00
N LEU A 362 -10.59 -14.20 -2.86
CA LEU A 362 -9.45 -13.34 -2.57
C LEU A 362 -8.18 -14.19 -2.50
N GLN A 363 -7.18 -13.86 -3.30
CA GLN A 363 -5.87 -14.51 -3.29
C GLN A 363 -4.83 -13.55 -2.68
N ASN A 364 -4.15 -13.98 -1.63
CA ASN A 364 -3.03 -13.23 -1.07
C ASN A 364 -1.79 -13.39 -1.96
N LEU A 365 -1.22 -12.26 -2.38
CA LEU A 365 0.01 -12.19 -3.18
C LEU A 365 1.25 -11.94 -2.33
N THR A 366 1.07 -11.59 -1.06
CA THR A 366 2.17 -11.30 -0.15
C THR A 366 2.76 -12.58 0.43
N GLY A 367 4.00 -12.49 0.91
CA GLY A 367 4.67 -13.61 1.55
C GLY A 367 4.31 -13.81 3.01
N HIS A 368 3.39 -13.03 3.57
CA HIS A 368 2.95 -13.10 4.97
C HIS A 368 1.43 -12.98 5.00
N LYS A 369 0.79 -12.88 6.17
CA LYS A 369 -0.67 -12.65 6.19
C LYS A 369 -1.02 -11.30 5.56
N PHE A 370 -2.22 -11.14 5.01
CA PHE A 370 -2.75 -9.83 4.59
C PHE A 370 -4.04 -9.50 5.36
N PRO A 371 -4.07 -8.38 6.11
CA PRO A 371 -2.94 -7.50 6.43
C PRO A 371 -2.05 -7.99 7.58
N SER A 372 -0.73 -8.08 7.39
CA SER A 372 0.21 -8.43 8.48
C SER A 372 0.54 -7.23 9.40
N GLY A 373 1.27 -7.51 10.49
CA GLY A 373 1.84 -6.53 11.41
C GLY A 373 0.90 -6.19 12.56
N TYR A 374 0.84 -4.90 12.89
CA TYR A 374 0.14 -4.37 14.06
C TYR A 374 -1.36 -4.76 14.10
N PRO A 375 -1.94 -5.18 15.24
CA PRO A 375 -3.31 -5.73 15.28
C PRO A 375 -4.42 -4.77 14.85
N SER A 376 -4.19 -3.45 14.82
CA SER A 376 -5.21 -2.49 14.35
C SER A 376 -5.49 -2.58 12.85
N ARG A 377 -4.66 -3.29 12.07
CA ARG A 377 -4.83 -3.33 10.61
C ARG A 377 -5.96 -4.30 10.26
N ARG A 378 -6.88 -3.85 9.40
CA ARG A 378 -7.91 -4.72 8.81
C ARG A 378 -8.05 -4.52 7.31
N ALA A 379 -8.51 -5.55 6.63
CA ALA A 379 -9.07 -5.45 5.29
C ALA A 379 -10.53 -5.93 5.32
N PHE A 380 -11.37 -5.42 4.43
CA PHE A 380 -12.78 -5.85 4.37
C PHE A 380 -13.30 -5.82 2.94
N VAL A 381 -14.35 -6.60 2.69
CA VAL A 381 -14.99 -6.74 1.38
C VAL A 381 -16.28 -5.92 1.36
N GLU A 382 -16.37 -4.99 0.42
CA GLU A 382 -17.59 -4.27 0.09
C GLU A 382 -18.20 -4.90 -1.17
N VAL A 383 -19.49 -5.25 -1.11
CA VAL A 383 -20.26 -5.78 -2.25
C VAL A 383 -21.48 -4.92 -2.47
N ASP A 384 -21.68 -4.46 -3.70
CA ASP A 384 -22.91 -3.83 -4.17
C ASP A 384 -23.52 -4.67 -5.29
N VAL A 385 -24.80 -5.01 -5.15
CA VAL A 385 -25.60 -5.60 -6.25
C VAL A 385 -26.65 -4.58 -6.66
N LEU A 386 -26.54 -4.09 -7.88
CA LEU A 386 -27.35 -3.00 -8.42
C LEU A 386 -28.26 -3.49 -9.55
N ASN A 387 -29.40 -2.83 -9.74
CA ASN A 387 -30.23 -2.97 -10.93
C ASN A 387 -29.67 -2.12 -12.10
N THR A 388 -30.32 -2.12 -13.27
CA THR A 388 -29.88 -1.35 -14.44
C THR A 388 -30.04 0.16 -14.30
N ASP A 389 -30.88 0.62 -13.37
CA ASP A 389 -31.11 2.04 -13.09
C ASP A 389 -30.10 2.59 -12.06
N GLY A 390 -29.30 1.71 -11.45
CA GLY A 390 -28.30 2.03 -10.43
C GLY A 390 -28.81 1.90 -8.99
N ASP A 391 -30.05 1.42 -8.78
CA ASP A 391 -30.58 1.20 -7.43
C ASP A 391 -29.94 -0.03 -6.78
N THR A 392 -29.64 0.08 -5.49
CA THR A 392 -29.10 -1.02 -4.69
C THR A 392 -30.17 -2.06 -4.38
N LEU A 393 -29.95 -3.30 -4.84
CA LEU A 393 -30.74 -4.48 -4.49
C LEU A 393 -30.19 -5.14 -3.22
N PHE A 394 -28.86 -5.16 -3.08
CA PHE A 394 -28.15 -5.67 -1.91
C PHE A 394 -26.83 -4.92 -1.75
N HIS A 395 -26.40 -4.75 -0.49
CA HIS A 395 -25.06 -4.30 -0.17
C HIS A 395 -24.54 -4.99 1.09
N SER A 396 -23.23 -5.05 1.25
CA SER A 396 -22.54 -5.54 2.45
C SER A 396 -21.18 -4.87 2.55
N GLY A 397 -20.71 -4.60 3.78
CA GLY A 397 -19.36 -4.11 4.04
C GLY A 397 -19.07 -2.69 3.55
N ARG A 398 -20.09 -1.84 3.40
CA ARG A 398 -19.91 -0.40 3.16
C ARG A 398 -19.31 0.28 4.38
N ILE A 399 -18.80 1.50 4.20
CA ILE A 399 -18.33 2.35 5.29
C ILE A 399 -19.41 3.38 5.64
N ASP A 400 -19.63 3.57 6.93
CA ASP A 400 -20.54 4.58 7.46
C ASP A 400 -19.89 5.98 7.55
N ALA A 401 -20.67 6.97 8.00
CA ALA A 401 -20.19 8.35 8.14
C ALA A 401 -19.12 8.54 9.24
N ALA A 402 -18.90 7.54 10.09
CA ALA A 402 -17.86 7.52 11.12
C ALA A 402 -16.62 6.72 10.68
N TRP A 403 -16.55 6.30 9.42
CA TRP A 403 -15.49 5.47 8.85
C TRP A 403 -15.44 4.05 9.41
N GLU A 404 -16.53 3.57 10.00
CA GLU A 404 -16.68 2.19 10.49
C GLU A 404 -17.38 1.32 9.45
N VAL A 405 -17.10 0.02 9.45
CA VAL A 405 -17.73 -0.92 8.50
C VAL A 405 -19.17 -1.18 8.94
N GLU A 406 -20.12 -0.93 8.05
CA GLU A 406 -21.52 -1.28 8.24
C GLU A 406 -21.68 -2.78 8.44
N GLY A 407 -22.48 -3.18 9.44
CA GLY A 407 -22.66 -4.58 9.82
C GLY A 407 -21.62 -5.11 10.82
N HIS A 408 -20.55 -4.38 11.14
CA HIS A 408 -19.56 -4.82 12.12
C HIS A 408 -20.18 -4.99 13.52
N ASP A 409 -20.25 -6.24 14.02
CA ASP A 409 -20.74 -6.57 15.36
C ASP A 409 -19.96 -5.82 16.47
N PRO A 410 -20.63 -5.16 17.44
CA PRO A 410 -19.96 -4.45 18.53
C PRO A 410 -18.94 -5.25 19.34
N ALA A 411 -19.14 -6.56 19.50
CA ALA A 411 -18.17 -7.42 20.15
C ALA A 411 -17.02 -7.75 19.18
N MET A 412 -17.34 -8.43 18.09
CA MET A 412 -16.39 -8.82 17.04
C MET A 412 -17.15 -9.38 15.83
N GLU A 413 -16.85 -8.91 14.62
CA GLU A 413 -17.42 -9.51 13.41
C GLU A 413 -16.87 -10.94 13.23
N PRO A 414 -17.71 -11.98 13.12
CA PRO A 414 -17.22 -13.34 12.86
C PRO A 414 -16.61 -13.45 11.46
N HIS A 415 -15.88 -14.54 11.21
CA HIS A 415 -15.57 -14.92 9.84
C HIS A 415 -16.83 -15.46 9.17
N HIS A 416 -17.16 -14.99 7.96
CA HIS A 416 -18.29 -15.50 7.17
C HIS A 416 -17.78 -16.29 5.97
N ASP A 417 -18.08 -17.58 5.98
CA ASP A 417 -18.05 -18.44 4.78
C ASP A 417 -19.20 -18.06 3.83
N VAL A 418 -20.39 -17.80 4.38
CA VAL A 418 -21.57 -17.38 3.60
C VAL A 418 -22.25 -16.14 4.18
N ILE A 419 -22.29 -15.05 3.39
CA ILE A 419 -23.00 -13.80 3.69
C ILE A 419 -24.41 -13.84 3.09
N ARG A 420 -25.42 -13.56 3.91
CA ARG A 420 -26.85 -13.61 3.54
C ARG A 420 -27.61 -12.31 3.80
N GLY A 421 -27.05 -11.42 4.63
CA GLY A 421 -27.69 -10.19 5.07
C GLY A 421 -26.79 -8.96 4.87
N PRO A 422 -27.39 -7.76 4.72
CA PRO A 422 -26.64 -6.52 4.60
C PRO A 422 -25.98 -6.07 5.91
N ASP A 423 -26.39 -6.66 7.03
CA ASP A 423 -25.83 -6.48 8.37
C ASP A 423 -24.63 -7.39 8.65
N GLN A 424 -24.17 -8.18 7.67
CA GLN A 424 -22.99 -9.02 7.78
C GLN A 424 -21.88 -8.46 6.88
N ALA A 425 -20.64 -8.44 7.37
CA ALA A 425 -19.50 -7.97 6.60
C ALA A 425 -18.31 -8.93 6.72
N GLN A 426 -17.63 -9.23 5.61
CA GLN A 426 -16.37 -9.97 5.69
C GLN A 426 -15.23 -9.01 6.05
N ILE A 427 -14.71 -9.16 7.28
CA ILE A 427 -13.56 -8.40 7.78
C ILE A 427 -12.42 -9.35 8.11
N TYR A 428 -11.26 -9.12 7.48
CA TYR A 428 -9.98 -9.81 7.68
C TYR A 428 -9.11 -9.03 8.67
N GLU A 429 -8.98 -9.54 9.89
CA GLU A 429 -8.32 -8.83 10.99
C GLU A 429 -7.82 -9.79 12.09
N LEU A 430 -7.00 -9.25 13.01
CA LEU A 430 -6.64 -9.89 14.27
C LEU A 430 -7.43 -9.21 15.40
N VAL A 431 -8.28 -9.97 16.09
CA VAL A 431 -8.99 -9.52 17.29
C VAL A 431 -8.41 -10.20 18.51
N MET A 432 -7.91 -9.39 19.44
CA MET A 432 -7.26 -9.86 20.65
C MET A 432 -8.29 -10.03 21.77
N GLY A 433 -8.17 -11.13 22.51
CA GLY A 433 -8.89 -11.38 23.76
C GLY A 433 -7.99 -11.17 24.96
N ASP A 434 -8.56 -10.64 26.04
CA ASP A 434 -7.89 -10.53 27.32
C ASP A 434 -7.94 -11.84 28.14
N VAL A 435 -7.58 -11.78 29.42
CA VAL A 435 -7.59 -12.94 30.32
C VAL A 435 -8.97 -13.54 30.58
N ASN A 436 -10.06 -12.82 30.28
CA ASN A 436 -11.46 -13.22 30.41
C ASN A 436 -12.09 -13.59 29.07
N ASP A 437 -11.32 -13.60 27.97
CA ASP A 437 -11.80 -13.74 26.60
C ASP A 437 -12.69 -12.57 26.12
N ASP A 438 -12.60 -11.40 26.78
CA ASP A 438 -13.23 -10.16 26.32
C ASP A 438 -12.32 -9.48 25.28
N VAL A 439 -12.91 -8.85 24.26
CA VAL A 439 -12.15 -8.10 23.25
C VAL A 439 -11.39 -6.95 23.88
N THR A 440 -10.10 -6.83 23.56
CA THR A 440 -9.26 -5.74 24.03
C THR A 440 -8.41 -5.15 22.92
N THR A 441 -8.17 -3.84 22.99
CA THR A 441 -7.14 -3.19 22.16
C THR A 441 -5.86 -2.94 22.94
N VAL A 442 -5.86 -3.14 24.27
CA VAL A 442 -4.68 -2.98 25.14
C VAL A 442 -3.71 -4.13 24.90
N LEU A 443 -2.52 -3.82 24.42
CA LEU A 443 -1.56 -4.81 23.95
C LEU A 443 -1.03 -5.68 25.10
N GLU A 444 -0.78 -5.09 26.27
CA GLU A 444 -0.31 -5.84 27.44
C GLU A 444 -1.38 -6.78 28.03
N ARG A 445 -2.66 -6.51 27.78
CA ARG A 445 -3.76 -7.38 28.24
C ARG A 445 -4.04 -8.55 27.31
N ALA A 446 -3.52 -8.49 26.07
CA ALA A 446 -3.77 -9.53 25.09
C ALA A 446 -3.22 -10.88 25.57
N LYS A 447 -4.04 -11.92 25.45
CA LYS A 447 -3.73 -13.30 25.87
C LYS A 447 -3.91 -14.30 24.75
N SER A 448 -5.01 -14.20 24.01
CA SER A 448 -5.39 -15.14 22.97
C SER A 448 -5.94 -14.40 21.75
N PRO A 449 -5.75 -14.92 20.52
CA PRO A 449 -6.47 -14.43 19.37
C PRO A 449 -7.90 -14.98 19.43
N LEU A 450 -8.90 -14.10 19.58
CA LEU A 450 -10.31 -14.47 19.46
C LEU A 450 -10.68 -14.73 18.00
N LYS A 451 -10.04 -13.96 17.11
CA LYS A 451 -10.08 -14.11 15.65
C LYS A 451 -8.75 -13.70 15.07
N ASP A 452 -8.25 -14.49 14.12
CA ASP A 452 -7.17 -14.15 13.20
C ASP A 452 -7.47 -14.88 11.90
N ASN A 453 -8.38 -14.29 11.13
CA ASN A 453 -8.79 -14.80 9.82
C ASN A 453 -8.07 -14.09 8.68
N ARG A 454 -7.02 -13.29 8.97
CA ARG A 454 -6.27 -12.55 7.94
C ARG A 454 -5.78 -13.52 6.86
N LEU A 455 -5.89 -13.11 5.59
CA LEU A 455 -5.57 -13.97 4.45
C LEU A 455 -4.13 -14.49 4.58
N VAL A 456 -3.95 -15.80 4.63
CA VAL A 456 -2.62 -16.42 4.79
C VAL A 456 -1.85 -16.44 3.46
N PRO A 457 -0.51 -16.51 3.44
CA PRO A 457 0.24 -16.57 2.20
C PRO A 457 0.13 -17.95 1.52
N VAL A 458 0.45 -18.02 0.22
CA VAL A 458 0.58 -19.30 -0.50
C VAL A 458 1.57 -20.21 0.23
N GLY A 459 1.24 -21.50 0.32
CA GLY A 459 2.04 -22.52 1.00
C GLY A 459 1.93 -22.52 2.52
N PHE A 460 1.08 -21.67 3.12
CA PHE A 460 0.85 -21.67 4.56
C PHE A 460 0.24 -22.98 5.04
N SER A 461 0.84 -23.59 6.06
CA SER A 461 0.34 -24.84 6.64
C SER A 461 0.18 -24.75 8.16
N THR A 462 -0.90 -25.37 8.65
CA THR A 462 -1.15 -25.58 10.08
C THR A 462 -0.19 -26.60 10.73
N THR A 463 0.59 -27.32 9.92
CA THR A 463 1.61 -28.28 10.38
C THR A 463 3.03 -27.72 10.37
N HIS A 464 3.21 -26.49 9.90
CA HIS A 464 4.52 -25.85 9.85
C HIS A 464 5.07 -25.56 11.25
N SER A 465 6.40 -25.58 11.41
CA SER A 465 7.05 -25.38 12.72
C SER A 465 6.79 -24.00 13.34
N ALA A 466 6.49 -22.99 12.51
CA ALA A 466 6.13 -21.64 12.94
C ALA A 466 4.62 -21.43 13.16
N TYR A 467 3.80 -22.49 13.05
CA TYR A 467 2.34 -22.36 13.21
C TYR A 467 1.93 -21.93 14.62
N ASP A 468 2.72 -22.27 15.63
CA ASP A 468 2.49 -21.88 17.02
C ASP A 468 2.37 -20.37 17.22
N THR A 469 3.08 -19.57 16.40
CA THR A 469 3.07 -18.10 16.40
C THR A 469 2.26 -17.47 15.28
N THR A 470 1.73 -18.26 14.35
CA THR A 470 1.01 -17.76 13.15
C THR A 470 -0.42 -18.29 13.06
N ARG A 471 -0.95 -18.82 14.15
CA ARG A 471 -2.23 -19.53 14.23
C ARG A 471 -3.36 -18.82 13.49
N ILE A 472 -4.22 -19.62 12.85
CA ILE A 472 -5.53 -19.17 12.39
C ILE A 472 -6.48 -19.29 13.58
N ALA A 473 -7.32 -18.27 13.80
CA ALA A 473 -8.30 -18.25 14.89
C ALA A 473 -9.64 -17.68 14.39
N GLY A 474 -10.75 -18.15 14.94
CA GLY A 474 -12.09 -17.66 14.59
C GLY A 474 -12.62 -18.06 13.20
N VAL A 475 -11.86 -18.82 12.41
CA VAL A 475 -12.35 -19.44 11.16
C VAL A 475 -12.99 -20.80 11.50
N PRO A 476 -14.27 -21.04 11.16
CA PRO A 476 -14.94 -22.30 11.44
C PRO A 476 -14.24 -23.48 10.75
N ALA A 477 -14.05 -24.61 11.42
CA ALA A 477 -13.46 -25.81 10.80
C ALA A 477 -14.32 -26.44 9.69
N ALA A 478 -15.57 -25.98 9.53
CA ALA A 478 -16.46 -26.39 8.46
C ALA A 478 -16.28 -25.57 7.17
N ASP A 479 -15.58 -24.44 7.27
CA ASP A 479 -15.13 -23.66 6.12
C ASP A 479 -14.02 -24.44 5.43
N ILE A 480 -14.29 -24.83 4.19
CA ILE A 480 -13.38 -25.62 3.35
C ILE A 480 -12.71 -24.75 2.27
N ASP A 481 -12.94 -23.45 2.29
CA ASP A 481 -12.50 -22.49 1.29
C ASP A 481 -11.32 -21.66 1.80
N PHE A 482 -11.29 -21.38 3.11
CA PHE A 482 -10.18 -20.68 3.73
C PHE A 482 -8.86 -21.49 3.68
N ASN A 483 -7.86 -20.96 2.98
CA ASN A 483 -6.55 -21.56 2.74
C ASN A 483 -6.58 -22.95 2.09
N HIS A 484 -7.67 -23.31 1.40
CA HIS A 484 -7.74 -24.54 0.63
C HIS A 484 -7.98 -24.25 -0.84
N ASP A 485 -7.48 -25.13 -1.71
CA ASP A 485 -7.78 -25.07 -3.15
C ASP A 485 -9.07 -25.83 -3.49
N ALA A 486 -9.47 -25.81 -4.75
CA ALA A 486 -10.67 -26.51 -5.22
C ALA A 486 -10.63 -28.05 -5.07
N LEU A 487 -9.47 -28.63 -4.74
CA LEU A 487 -9.30 -30.06 -4.44
C LEU A 487 -9.29 -30.33 -2.92
N GLY A 488 -9.43 -29.29 -2.09
CA GLY A 488 -9.37 -29.36 -0.64
C GLY A 488 -7.96 -29.52 -0.10
N LEU A 489 -6.92 -29.10 -0.85
CA LEU A 489 -5.54 -29.10 -0.38
C LEU A 489 -5.22 -27.79 0.33
N GLU A 490 -4.69 -27.89 1.55
CA GLU A 490 -4.21 -26.75 2.34
C GLU A 490 -3.06 -26.01 1.64
N GLY A 491 -3.00 -24.68 1.83
CA GLY A 491 -1.90 -23.84 1.40
C GLY A 491 -2.18 -23.05 0.13
N SER A 492 -3.44 -22.86 -0.25
CA SER A 492 -3.81 -22.01 -1.38
C SER A 492 -3.45 -20.54 -1.16
N GLY A 493 -3.40 -20.07 0.09
CA GLY A 493 -3.24 -18.65 0.40
C GLY A 493 -4.42 -17.79 -0.05
N SER A 494 -5.59 -18.41 -0.22
CA SER A 494 -6.83 -17.76 -0.65
C SER A 494 -7.95 -17.94 0.36
N ASP A 495 -9.02 -17.18 0.16
CA ASP A 495 -10.31 -17.39 0.81
C ASP A 495 -11.42 -17.15 -0.23
N ARG A 496 -12.53 -17.88 -0.14
CA ARG A 496 -13.69 -17.71 -1.02
C ARG A 496 -14.91 -17.51 -0.15
N VAL A 497 -15.50 -16.32 -0.25
CA VAL A 497 -16.71 -15.96 0.49
C VAL A 497 -17.91 -16.06 -0.45
N HIS A 498 -18.93 -16.78 0.00
CA HIS A 498 -20.16 -16.99 -0.75
C HIS A 498 -21.22 -15.95 -0.37
N TYR A 499 -21.63 -15.12 -1.33
CA TYR A 499 -22.73 -14.18 -1.15
C TYR A 499 -24.02 -14.80 -1.67
N HIS A 500 -24.97 -15.05 -0.77
CA HIS A 500 -26.32 -15.49 -1.09
C HIS A 500 -27.27 -14.30 -1.02
N VAL A 501 -27.39 -13.61 -2.15
CA VAL A 501 -28.02 -12.30 -2.26
C VAL A 501 -29.53 -12.43 -2.52
N PRO A 502 -30.41 -11.99 -1.62
CA PRO A 502 -31.84 -11.98 -1.88
C PRO A 502 -32.19 -10.95 -2.97
N LEU A 503 -32.89 -11.38 -4.02
CA LEU A 503 -33.32 -10.53 -5.14
C LEU A 503 -34.81 -10.13 -5.06
N GLY A 504 -35.59 -10.77 -4.19
CA GLY A 504 -36.99 -10.39 -3.95
C GLY A 504 -37.89 -10.44 -5.20
N GLY A 505 -37.62 -11.34 -6.14
CA GLY A 505 -38.36 -11.45 -7.40
C GLY A 505 -37.80 -10.60 -8.54
N TYR A 506 -36.64 -9.94 -8.37
CA TYR A 506 -36.03 -9.15 -9.42
C TYR A 506 -35.37 -10.02 -10.51
N GLU A 507 -35.97 -10.01 -11.70
CA GLU A 507 -35.52 -10.78 -12.86
C GLU A 507 -34.67 -9.97 -13.85
N GLY A 508 -34.52 -8.66 -13.68
CA GLY A 508 -33.75 -7.81 -14.59
C GLY A 508 -32.23 -8.05 -14.53
N PRO A 509 -31.42 -7.40 -15.38
CA PRO A 509 -29.97 -7.52 -15.28
C PRO A 509 -29.43 -7.00 -13.94
N LEU A 510 -28.34 -7.59 -13.45
CA LEU A 510 -27.62 -7.18 -12.25
C LEU A 510 -26.24 -6.61 -12.63
N GLN A 511 -25.82 -5.58 -11.92
CA GLN A 511 -24.43 -5.15 -11.88
C GLN A 511 -23.89 -5.42 -10.48
N VAL A 512 -22.99 -6.39 -10.37
CA VAL A 512 -22.27 -6.71 -9.13
C VAL A 512 -20.95 -5.95 -9.13
N GLN A 513 -20.68 -5.21 -8.06
CA GLN A 513 -19.42 -4.51 -7.86
C GLN A 513 -18.83 -4.99 -6.54
N VAL A 514 -17.57 -5.42 -6.56
CA VAL A 514 -16.86 -5.89 -5.37
C VAL A 514 -15.58 -5.10 -5.21
N ARG A 515 -15.32 -4.65 -3.99
CA ARG A 515 -14.14 -3.86 -3.63
C ARG A 515 -13.54 -4.45 -2.36
N VAL A 516 -12.22 -4.57 -2.32
CA VAL A 516 -11.48 -4.93 -1.12
C VAL A 516 -10.78 -3.68 -0.61
N TRP A 517 -11.03 -3.32 0.64
CA TRP A 517 -10.50 -2.11 1.26
C TRP A 517 -9.50 -2.46 2.35
N TYR A 518 -8.55 -1.57 2.59
CA TYR A 518 -7.58 -1.65 3.68
C TYR A 518 -7.75 -0.44 4.60
N GLN A 519 -7.88 -0.69 5.91
CA GLN A 519 -7.98 0.35 6.92
C GLN A 519 -6.95 0.12 8.04
N PRO A 520 -5.94 1.01 8.15
CA PRO A 520 -4.88 0.82 9.12
C PRO A 520 -5.25 1.34 10.52
N VAL A 521 -6.11 2.35 10.64
CA VAL A 521 -6.42 3.00 11.92
C VAL A 521 -7.95 3.05 12.15
N PRO A 522 -8.62 1.90 12.35
CA PRO A 522 -10.08 1.81 12.48
C PRO A 522 -10.61 2.64 13.66
N PRO A 523 -11.80 3.28 13.53
CA PRO A 523 -12.41 4.06 14.61
C PRO A 523 -12.55 3.27 15.92
N ARG A 524 -13.09 2.03 15.86
CA ARG A 524 -13.25 1.18 17.06
C ARG A 524 -11.95 0.84 17.76
N TRP A 525 -10.87 0.61 17.02
CA TRP A 525 -9.56 0.36 17.62
C TRP A 525 -9.10 1.55 18.46
N ASN A 526 -9.35 2.77 17.98
CA ASN A 526 -8.91 3.99 18.67
C ASN A 526 -9.83 4.39 19.82
N ALA A 527 -11.08 3.90 19.86
CA ALA A 527 -12.10 4.36 20.81
C ALA A 527 -11.66 4.18 22.28
N GLU A 528 -11.06 3.04 22.63
CA GLU A 528 -10.55 2.79 23.98
C GLU A 528 -9.43 3.77 24.34
N MET A 529 -8.45 3.95 23.46
CA MET A 529 -7.36 4.93 23.65
C MET A 529 -7.89 6.36 23.78
N PHE A 530 -8.88 6.73 22.97
CA PHE A 530 -9.49 8.06 22.98
C PHE A 530 -10.45 8.30 24.16
N ALA A 531 -10.71 7.30 25.00
CA ALA A 531 -11.38 7.51 26.28
C ALA A 531 -10.44 8.11 27.36
N PHE A 532 -9.12 8.07 27.14
CA PHE A 532 -8.12 8.64 28.04
C PHE A 532 -7.77 10.08 27.68
N ASN A 533 -7.15 10.79 28.63
CA ASN A 533 -6.59 12.12 28.44
C ASN A 533 -5.07 12.05 28.65
N GLY A 534 -4.32 12.57 27.69
CA GLY A 534 -2.86 12.51 27.67
C GLY A 534 -2.33 13.37 26.54
N PRO A 535 -1.26 14.15 26.71
CA PRO A 535 -0.76 15.06 25.68
C PRO A 535 -0.54 14.41 24.29
N ARG A 536 -0.07 13.15 24.23
CA ARG A 536 0.15 12.45 22.95
C ARG A 536 -1.16 11.90 22.40
N ILE A 537 -2.02 11.36 23.26
CA ILE A 537 -3.37 10.88 22.90
C ILE A 537 -4.22 12.02 22.32
N ASP A 538 -4.30 13.15 23.03
CA ASP A 538 -5.12 14.31 22.64
C ASP A 538 -4.58 14.96 21.36
N SER A 539 -3.25 15.02 21.21
CA SER A 539 -2.62 15.48 19.97
C SER A 539 -2.94 14.56 18.80
N PHE A 540 -2.88 13.24 18.98
CA PHE A 540 -3.19 12.29 17.90
C PHE A 540 -4.68 12.33 17.54
N ARG A 541 -5.58 12.41 18.53
CA ARG A 541 -7.02 12.59 18.30
C ARG A 541 -7.29 13.82 17.43
N THR A 542 -6.69 14.95 17.78
CA THR A 542 -6.85 16.20 17.00
C THR A 542 -6.38 16.05 15.55
N MET A 543 -5.30 15.31 15.31
CA MET A 543 -4.82 15.03 13.95
C MET A 543 -5.82 14.13 13.20
N VAL A 544 -6.33 13.07 13.85
CA VAL A 544 -7.31 12.15 13.26
C VAL A 544 -8.63 12.86 12.93
N ASP A 545 -9.13 13.73 13.81
CA ASP A 545 -10.35 14.50 13.59
C ASP A 545 -10.26 15.45 12.38
N GLY A 546 -9.04 15.80 11.96
CA GLY A 546 -8.76 16.63 10.78
C GLY A 546 -8.53 15.86 9.48
N MET A 547 -8.53 14.52 9.53
CA MET A 547 -8.20 13.67 8.38
C MET A 547 -9.46 13.13 7.67
N ASP A 548 -9.28 12.81 6.39
CA ASP A 548 -10.19 11.91 5.68
C ASP A 548 -9.93 10.47 6.15
N GLY A 549 -10.92 9.86 6.81
CA GLY A 549 -10.84 8.50 7.35
C GLY A 549 -11.13 7.40 6.32
N SER A 550 -11.33 7.77 5.04
CA SER A 550 -11.61 6.83 3.96
C SER A 550 -10.54 5.71 3.90
N PRO A 551 -10.96 4.44 3.84
CA PRO A 551 -10.02 3.34 3.68
C PRO A 551 -9.40 3.36 2.29
N THR A 552 -8.24 2.72 2.16
CA THR A 552 -7.53 2.63 0.90
C THR A 552 -8.00 1.41 0.12
N LEU A 553 -8.55 1.61 -1.08
CA LEU A 553 -8.94 0.48 -1.93
C LEU A 553 -7.69 -0.34 -2.30
N VAL A 554 -7.83 -1.65 -2.26
CA VAL A 554 -6.80 -2.66 -2.56
C VAL A 554 -7.04 -3.17 -3.97
N THR A 555 -8.19 -3.78 -4.21
CA THR A 555 -8.57 -4.28 -5.54
C THR A 555 -10.08 -4.19 -5.71
N ALA A 556 -10.53 -4.20 -6.96
CA ALA A 556 -11.93 -4.18 -7.29
C ALA A 556 -12.18 -5.00 -8.56
N ASP A 557 -13.34 -5.65 -8.59
CA ASP A 557 -13.82 -6.39 -9.75
C ASP A 557 -15.33 -6.18 -9.88
N SER A 558 -15.87 -6.47 -11.06
CA SER A 558 -17.29 -6.31 -11.33
C SER A 558 -17.78 -7.37 -12.30
N LEU A 559 -19.00 -7.83 -12.06
CA LEU A 559 -19.68 -8.80 -12.90
C LEU A 559 -21.01 -8.23 -13.37
N PHE A 560 -21.28 -8.33 -14.67
CA PHE A 560 -22.60 -8.09 -15.23
C PHE A 560 -23.34 -9.42 -15.40
N VAL A 561 -24.52 -9.51 -14.81
CA VAL A 561 -25.38 -10.70 -14.90
C VAL A 561 -26.62 -10.36 -15.71
N GLY A 562 -26.83 -11.08 -16.82
CA GLY A 562 -28.00 -10.88 -17.67
C GLY A 562 -29.31 -11.17 -16.96
N ALA A 563 -30.42 -10.66 -17.49
CA ALA A 563 -31.76 -10.90 -16.97
C ALA A 563 -32.12 -12.40 -16.93
N LEU A 564 -32.95 -12.79 -15.98
CA LEU A 564 -33.55 -14.12 -15.93
C LEU A 564 -34.73 -14.19 -16.88
N GLY A 565 -34.65 -15.16 -17.79
CA GLY A 565 -35.55 -15.24 -18.92
C GLY A 565 -35.16 -14.25 -20.02
N LEU A 566 -35.07 -14.78 -21.24
CA LEU A 566 -35.54 -13.97 -22.36
C LEU A 566 -37.00 -13.73 -22.01
N GLY A 567 -37.38 -12.52 -21.63
CA GLY A 567 -38.78 -12.15 -21.74
C GLY A 567 -39.21 -12.66 -23.11
N GLU A 568 -40.27 -13.47 -23.17
CA GLU A 568 -40.97 -13.69 -24.43
C GLU A 568 -41.46 -12.30 -24.84
N GLY A 569 -40.55 -11.49 -25.38
CA GLY A 569 -40.89 -10.43 -26.28
C GLY A 569 -41.61 -11.19 -27.35
N GLY A 570 -42.94 -11.19 -27.27
CA GLY A 570 -43.81 -11.76 -28.27
C GLY A 570 -43.46 -11.07 -29.57
N ALA A 571 -42.44 -11.57 -30.25
CA ALA A 571 -42.14 -11.32 -31.62
C ALA A 571 -43.24 -12.06 -32.36
N THR A 572 -44.45 -11.50 -32.31
CA THR A 572 -45.35 -11.58 -33.43
C THR A 572 -44.62 -10.83 -34.54
N THR A 573 -43.74 -11.56 -35.23
CA THR A 573 -42.88 -11.01 -36.26
C THR A 573 -43.78 -10.43 -37.33
N VAL A 574 -43.62 -9.14 -37.59
CA VAL A 574 -44.33 -8.50 -38.69
C VAL A 574 -43.68 -9.03 -39.98
N LEU A 575 -44.41 -9.86 -40.71
CA LEU A 575 -43.95 -10.52 -41.93
C LEU A 575 -44.49 -9.79 -43.14
N VAL A 576 -43.60 -9.29 -44.01
CA VAL A 576 -43.96 -8.63 -45.28
C VAL A 576 -43.63 -9.56 -46.44
N HIS A 577 -44.64 -10.09 -47.12
CA HIS A 577 -44.46 -11.07 -48.19
C HIS A 577 -45.56 -10.98 -49.28
N PRO A 578 -45.34 -11.48 -50.50
CA PRO A 578 -44.06 -11.89 -51.05
C PRO A 578 -43.14 -10.69 -51.27
N ASN A 579 -41.83 -10.91 -51.19
CA ASN A 579 -40.80 -9.95 -51.54
C ASN A 579 -39.62 -10.70 -52.18
N PRO A 580 -39.40 -10.60 -53.51
CA PRO A 580 -40.07 -9.69 -54.45
C PRO A 580 -41.57 -9.98 -54.65
N ALA A 581 -42.36 -8.95 -54.98
CA ALA A 581 -43.81 -8.99 -55.20
C ALA A 581 -44.12 -8.90 -56.72
N PRO A 582 -44.25 -10.02 -57.45
CA PRO A 582 -44.25 -10.02 -58.93
C PRO A 582 -45.47 -9.35 -59.54
N ASP A 583 -46.63 -9.49 -58.90
CA ASP A 583 -47.89 -8.85 -59.27
C ASP A 583 -48.11 -7.51 -58.53
N GLY A 584 -47.14 -7.11 -57.69
CA GLY A 584 -47.22 -5.95 -56.81
C GLY A 584 -48.11 -6.14 -55.58
N ARG A 585 -48.68 -7.32 -55.35
CA ARG A 585 -49.50 -7.59 -54.16
C ARG A 585 -48.60 -7.98 -53.00
N VAL A 586 -48.71 -7.26 -51.89
CA VAL A 586 -47.92 -7.47 -50.67
C VAL A 586 -48.85 -7.65 -49.48
N THR A 587 -48.56 -8.63 -48.65
CA THR A 587 -49.26 -8.95 -47.41
C THR A 587 -48.34 -8.68 -46.24
N VAL A 588 -48.82 -7.89 -45.29
CA VAL A 588 -48.21 -7.65 -43.99
C VAL A 588 -48.98 -8.47 -42.96
N THR A 589 -48.37 -9.50 -42.40
CA THR A 589 -48.97 -10.36 -41.37
C THR A 589 -48.36 -9.99 -40.01
N GLY A 590 -49.20 -9.73 -39.02
CA GLY A 590 -48.80 -9.40 -37.66
C GLY A 590 -49.47 -8.12 -37.12
N PRO A 591 -49.20 -7.76 -35.85
CA PRO A 591 -49.84 -6.63 -35.17
C PRO A 591 -49.28 -5.26 -35.60
N ALA A 592 -49.14 -5.02 -36.90
CA ALA A 592 -48.66 -3.76 -37.47
C ALA A 592 -49.69 -3.08 -38.37
N GLU A 593 -49.70 -1.75 -38.34
CA GLU A 593 -50.48 -0.91 -39.24
C GLU A 593 -49.58 -0.39 -40.37
N VAL A 594 -50.03 -0.50 -41.62
CA VAL A 594 -49.34 0.12 -42.77
C VAL A 594 -49.72 1.60 -42.81
N LEU A 595 -48.76 2.48 -42.57
CA LEU A 595 -48.99 3.92 -42.56
C LEU A 595 -48.87 4.52 -43.96
N GLU A 596 -47.70 4.34 -44.57
CA GLU A 596 -47.34 4.96 -45.85
C GLU A 596 -46.43 4.05 -46.67
N VAL A 597 -46.42 4.25 -47.98
CA VAL A 597 -45.50 3.58 -48.90
C VAL A 597 -44.80 4.64 -49.72
N PHE A 598 -43.49 4.52 -49.87
CA PHE A 598 -42.66 5.41 -50.67
C PHE A 598 -41.97 4.64 -51.81
N ASP A 599 -41.70 5.31 -52.92
CA ASP A 599 -40.77 4.80 -53.93
C ASP A 599 -39.31 4.99 -53.50
N ALA A 600 -38.37 4.45 -54.28
CA ALA A 600 -36.94 4.57 -54.03
C ALA A 600 -36.40 6.01 -54.04
N GLN A 601 -37.18 6.99 -54.53
CA GLN A 601 -36.85 8.41 -54.53
C GLN A 601 -37.50 9.15 -53.35
N GLY A 602 -38.16 8.44 -52.43
CA GLY A 602 -38.82 9.04 -51.27
C GLY A 602 -40.14 9.73 -51.59
N ARG A 603 -40.71 9.53 -52.78
CA ARG A 603 -42.04 10.06 -53.13
C ARG A 603 -43.11 9.09 -52.65
N ARG A 604 -44.17 9.62 -52.06
CA ARG A 604 -45.29 8.81 -51.55
C ARG A 604 -45.99 8.08 -52.72
N ALA A 605 -46.02 6.76 -52.66
CA ALA A 605 -46.78 5.91 -53.56
C ALA A 605 -48.23 5.83 -53.10
N VAL A 606 -49.17 6.02 -54.03
CA VAL A 606 -50.60 5.85 -53.74
C VAL A 606 -50.93 4.35 -53.80
N VAL A 607 -51.22 3.76 -52.64
CA VAL A 607 -51.62 2.35 -52.50
C VAL A 607 -52.94 2.24 -51.77
N GLN A 608 -53.74 1.23 -52.10
CA GLN A 608 -54.88 0.83 -51.30
C GLN A 608 -54.44 -0.25 -50.32
N VAL A 609 -54.74 -0.05 -49.03
CA VAL A 609 -54.48 -1.03 -47.97
C VAL A 609 -55.81 -1.62 -47.52
N VAL A 610 -55.98 -2.93 -47.66
CA VAL A 610 -57.16 -3.67 -47.21
C VAL A 610 -56.78 -4.48 -45.98
N ARG A 611 -57.36 -4.15 -44.82
CA ARG A 611 -57.12 -4.85 -43.56
C ARG A 611 -58.12 -5.99 -43.36
N GLN A 612 -57.61 -7.17 -43.02
CA GLN A 612 -58.39 -8.38 -42.72
C GLN A 612 -57.78 -9.07 -41.50
N GLY A 613 -58.34 -8.83 -40.31
CA GLY A 613 -57.81 -9.40 -39.06
C GLY A 613 -56.39 -8.90 -38.73
N ASP A 614 -55.47 -9.85 -38.58
CA ASP A 614 -54.03 -9.63 -38.32
C ASP A 614 -53.21 -9.42 -39.61
N ARG A 615 -53.87 -9.27 -40.76
CA ARG A 615 -53.23 -9.07 -42.06
C ARG A 615 -53.65 -7.77 -42.72
N SER A 616 -52.71 -7.11 -43.37
CA SER A 616 -52.97 -5.98 -44.27
C SER A 616 -52.43 -6.32 -45.66
N VAL A 617 -53.27 -6.24 -46.68
CA VAL A 617 -52.88 -6.45 -48.07
C VAL A 617 -52.82 -5.11 -48.78
N LEU A 618 -51.70 -4.81 -49.42
CA LEU A 618 -51.53 -3.63 -50.26
C LEU A 618 -51.16 -4.01 -51.69
N GLN A 619 -51.53 -3.13 -52.62
CA GLN A 619 -51.18 -3.24 -54.03
C GLN A 619 -50.20 -2.12 -54.40
N LEU A 620 -48.96 -2.47 -54.71
CA LEU A 620 -47.93 -1.53 -55.16
C LEU A 620 -48.27 -0.99 -56.57
N PRO A 621 -47.80 0.23 -56.91
CA PRO A 621 -47.94 0.79 -58.27
C PRO A 621 -47.36 -0.12 -59.35
N SER A 622 -47.90 -0.06 -60.57
CA SER A 622 -47.51 -0.91 -61.71
C SER A 622 -46.06 -0.74 -62.17
N VAL A 623 -45.38 0.32 -61.72
CA VAL A 623 -44.00 0.63 -62.08
C VAL A 623 -43.06 -0.31 -61.31
N PRO A 624 -42.19 -1.07 -61.99
CA PRO A 624 -41.14 -1.86 -61.34
C PRO A 624 -40.20 -0.98 -60.50
N GLY A 625 -39.77 -1.47 -59.35
CA GLY A 625 -38.89 -0.71 -58.47
C GLY A 625 -38.88 -1.19 -57.03
N THR A 626 -38.08 -0.50 -56.22
CA THR A 626 -38.05 -0.69 -54.77
C THR A 626 -39.04 0.26 -54.10
N TYR A 627 -39.84 -0.27 -53.19
CA TYR A 627 -40.81 0.44 -52.38
C TYR A 627 -40.46 0.28 -50.90
N LEU A 628 -40.64 1.34 -50.13
CA LEU A 628 -40.43 1.37 -48.68
C LEU A 628 -41.79 1.43 -48.00
N VAL A 629 -42.17 0.37 -47.28
CA VAL A 629 -43.44 0.25 -46.57
C VAL A 629 -43.22 0.62 -45.11
N VAL A 630 -43.86 1.70 -44.65
CA VAL A 630 -43.78 2.16 -43.26
C VAL A 630 -44.85 1.48 -42.42
N LEU A 631 -44.43 0.79 -41.37
CA LEU A 631 -45.25 -0.02 -40.50
C LEU A 631 -45.19 0.52 -39.07
N ARG A 632 -46.33 0.67 -38.40
CA ARG A 632 -46.39 1.01 -36.98
C ARG A 632 -46.74 -0.21 -36.16
N HIS A 633 -45.85 -0.58 -35.23
CA HIS A 633 -46.07 -1.65 -34.28
C HIS A 633 -45.73 -1.16 -32.87
N ARG A 634 -46.70 -1.24 -31.93
CA ARG A 634 -46.55 -0.79 -30.53
C ARG A 634 -46.01 0.65 -30.40
N GLY A 635 -46.44 1.56 -31.29
CA GLY A 635 -46.00 2.96 -31.28
C GLY A 635 -44.64 3.24 -31.91
N VAL A 636 -43.93 2.22 -32.41
CA VAL A 636 -42.66 2.36 -33.11
C VAL A 636 -42.85 2.17 -34.61
N ASP A 637 -42.31 3.09 -35.40
CA ASP A 637 -42.33 3.01 -36.86
C ASP A 637 -41.12 2.21 -37.38
N ARG A 638 -41.38 1.25 -38.27
CA ARG A 638 -40.40 0.42 -38.97
C ARG A 638 -40.56 0.56 -40.47
N VAL A 639 -39.47 0.47 -41.22
CA VAL A 639 -39.49 0.56 -42.69
C VAL A 639 -39.08 -0.77 -43.28
N GLU A 640 -39.94 -1.36 -44.09
CA GLU A 640 -39.70 -2.62 -44.79
C GLU A 640 -39.51 -2.38 -46.29
N ARG A 641 -38.42 -2.92 -46.84
CA ARG A 641 -38.08 -2.76 -48.26
C ARG A 641 -38.72 -3.87 -49.08
N VAL A 642 -39.62 -3.53 -50.00
CA VAL A 642 -40.27 -4.48 -50.92
C VAL A 642 -39.89 -4.18 -52.37
N VAL A 643 -39.53 -5.23 -53.12
CA VAL A 643 -39.15 -5.12 -54.54
C VAL A 643 -40.31 -5.58 -55.41
N ARG A 644 -40.76 -4.74 -56.34
CA ARG A 644 -41.60 -5.16 -57.47
C ARG A 644 -40.69 -5.33 -58.69
N PRO A 645 -40.45 -6.56 -59.17
CA PRO A 645 -39.55 -6.82 -60.29
C PRO A 645 -40.08 -6.24 -61.61
#